data_AF-A0A101MTB1-F1
#
_entry.id   AF-A0A101MTB1-F1
#
_cell.length_a   1.000
_cell.length_b   1.000
_cell.length_c   1.000
_cell.angle_alpha   90.00
_cell.angle_beta   90.00
_cell.angle_gamma   90.00
#
_symmetry.space_group_name_H-M   'P 1'
#
loop_
_entity.id
_entity.type
_entity.pdbx_description
1 polymer ?
#
loop_
_entity_poly.entity_id
_entity_poly.type
_entity_poly.pdbx_seq_one_letter_code
_entity_poly.pdbx_strand_id
1 'polypeptide(L)'
;MDRRYGPDDQDEKVELSTYRNGFHQNNSFEHPEPFSPSPVSPRPLTPIRPGHFPTDEYGQPVWLQPTARMSGHSDWESRTPYDSRSASPTLYQNNGVQESHQSLAPLVTSPAPPSFEKDWVKSGSIARIHDRDDAETWKGWKRWVFFLVPFLTLANTGIYLFYLGLRIFCIIMAQRIAHVSYAGAWVFVAIEITVAIPSLMHNCWTMMALKKRGRAKLRLTGNECPTVDVFITCCGEDDEVVIDTVRGACDQDYPRDQMRVIILDDGKSATLEAACNELAVNHPNVIYMAREKIPGKPHHFKAGNLNYGLDQVNLLPGGAGQFMAALDADMIPEQDWLRAVLPHLLVDPKMALACPPQLFYNTPASDPLAQSLDFFVHVIEPIKDALGVAWCTGSGYVVRREALEEIGNFPLGSLAEDVATSTLMLGRGWRTAYIHEALQFGTVPEDFGGHLKQRTRWAIGTVDTAVKLKFCLWGDAVRQMTFAQRFSGFLYATLSVYTLLLTLSLFAIPIILLWGKRLVAFATEEQLRWLIWSCFAATISNRLCEMALFIPAGYHTGQRGSRYQLWMSPYIALCIVRSFFLPTWLGGQTQAFKPTGSLGSALNERDPKKSKNMFVRLRVILLNYMASFHLAFVYVTLVGVVISSYRCFSQNSGFRDIILCLITHAFWPPLTFLFICTSLWTPVSYAIDPPKMPEREELLTRDPKTGVAHPTKKSKKIAFGGQAAWFELEYTVATVATILVFIYSFMF
;
A
#
# COMPACT_ATOMS: atom_id res chain seq x y z
N MET A 1 -23.09 -42.22 -2.94
CA MET A 1 -24.45 -41.73 -3.26
C MET A 1 -24.27 -40.43 -4.03
N ASP A 2 -24.56 -40.50 -5.33
CA ASP A 2 -24.40 -39.43 -6.31
C ASP A 2 -25.25 -38.20 -6.03
N ARG A 3 -24.68 -36.99 -6.10
CA ARG A 3 -25.36 -35.81 -6.68
C ARG A 3 -24.37 -34.87 -7.36
N ARG A 4 -24.72 -34.56 -8.61
CA ARG A 4 -24.04 -33.73 -9.59
C ARG A 4 -24.15 -32.25 -9.22
N TYR A 5 -23.07 -31.48 -9.35
CA TYR A 5 -23.12 -30.02 -9.46
C TYR A 5 -23.03 -29.63 -10.94
N GLY A 6 -24.05 -28.93 -11.44
CA GLY A 6 -24.02 -28.26 -12.73
C GLY A 6 -23.41 -26.85 -12.60
N PRO A 7 -22.82 -26.28 -13.67
CA PRO A 7 -22.28 -24.94 -13.66
C PRO A 7 -23.28 -23.94 -14.28
N ASP A 8 -23.70 -22.93 -13.54
CA ASP A 8 -24.36 -21.75 -14.11
C ASP A 8 -23.45 -20.53 -13.91
N ASP A 9 -22.64 -20.28 -14.94
CA ASP A 9 -22.15 -18.96 -15.33
C ASP A 9 -23.14 -18.43 -16.38
N GLN A 10 -23.84 -17.34 -16.09
CA GLN A 10 -24.39 -16.46 -17.13
C GLN A 10 -24.69 -15.05 -16.57
N ASP A 11 -24.12 -14.07 -17.30
CA ASP A 11 -24.57 -12.71 -17.55
C ASP A 11 -24.25 -11.54 -16.58
N GLU A 12 -23.19 -10.84 -16.99
CA GLU A 12 -23.21 -9.38 -17.20
C GLU A 12 -24.53 -8.92 -17.84
N LYS A 13 -25.25 -8.02 -17.18
CA LYS A 13 -25.99 -6.93 -17.83
C LYS A 13 -26.37 -5.84 -16.83
N VAL A 14 -26.01 -4.63 -17.21
CA VAL A 14 -26.33 -3.34 -16.58
C VAL A 14 -27.81 -3.04 -16.83
N GLU A 15 -28.56 -2.68 -15.79
CA GLU A 15 -29.78 -1.88 -15.94
C GLU A 15 -29.93 -0.86 -14.81
N LEU A 16 -29.96 0.41 -15.20
CA LEU A 16 -30.33 1.58 -14.40
C LEU A 16 -31.86 1.69 -14.39
N SER A 17 -32.48 1.73 -13.22
CA SER A 17 -33.88 2.18 -13.10
C SER A 17 -34.05 3.18 -11.96
N THR A 18 -34.35 4.40 -12.37
CA THR A 18 -34.93 5.53 -11.61
C THR A 18 -36.16 5.12 -10.80
N TYR A 19 -36.24 5.57 -9.54
CA TYR A 19 -37.53 5.70 -8.84
C TYR A 19 -37.75 7.10 -8.30
N ARG A 20 -38.93 7.61 -8.64
CA ARG A 20 -39.49 8.93 -8.36
C ARG A 20 -40.70 8.72 -7.46
N ASN A 21 -40.87 9.64 -6.50
CA ASN A 21 -42.10 10.04 -5.80
C ASN A 21 -42.72 9.14 -4.72
N GLY A 22 -43.07 9.81 -3.61
CA GLY A 22 -43.99 9.33 -2.58
C GLY A 22 -44.07 10.28 -1.38
N PHE A 23 -44.58 11.50 -1.60
CA PHE A 23 -45.00 12.41 -0.53
C PHE A 23 -46.20 11.81 0.24
N HIS A 24 -46.16 11.84 1.57
CA HIS A 24 -47.36 12.12 2.38
C HIS A 24 -46.97 12.78 3.70
N GLN A 25 -47.58 13.95 3.93
CA GLN A 25 -47.55 14.76 5.16
C GLN A 25 -48.37 14.08 6.27
N ASN A 26 -47.98 14.28 7.54
CA ASN A 26 -48.85 14.99 8.48
C ASN A 26 -48.12 15.51 9.73
N ASN A 27 -48.48 16.76 10.06
CA ASN A 27 -48.10 17.57 11.21
C ASN A 27 -48.69 17.05 12.52
N SER A 28 -48.04 17.31 13.66
CA SER A 28 -48.53 18.30 14.66
C SER A 28 -47.67 18.32 15.93
N PHE A 29 -47.14 19.50 16.23
CA PHE A 29 -46.60 19.94 17.52
C PHE A 29 -47.75 20.23 18.51
N GLU A 30 -47.55 20.03 19.82
CA GLU A 30 -47.83 21.01 20.89
C GLU A 30 -47.35 20.55 22.30
N HIS A 31 -47.05 21.56 23.14
CA HIS A 31 -46.24 21.60 24.38
C HIS A 31 -47.09 21.40 25.71
N PRO A 32 -46.68 21.83 26.95
CA PRO A 32 -45.70 21.24 27.89
C PRO A 32 -46.12 21.21 29.41
N GLU A 33 -45.18 20.80 30.31
CA GLU A 33 -45.01 21.08 31.78
C GLU A 33 -45.86 20.30 32.84
N PRO A 34 -45.47 20.18 34.16
CA PRO A 34 -44.26 20.64 34.90
C PRO A 34 -43.58 19.67 35.94
N PHE A 35 -42.33 20.04 36.28
CA PHE A 35 -41.45 19.86 37.47
C PHE A 35 -41.72 18.93 38.68
N SER A 36 -40.64 18.26 39.16
CA SER A 36 -40.14 18.24 40.57
C SER A 36 -38.76 17.52 40.74
N PRO A 37 -37.99 17.72 41.85
CA PRO A 37 -36.56 18.06 41.82
C PRO A 37 -35.56 16.96 42.23
N SER A 38 -34.27 17.17 41.89
CA SER A 38 -33.11 16.38 42.36
C SER A 38 -32.12 17.25 43.17
N PRO A 39 -31.37 16.68 44.14
CA PRO A 39 -30.59 17.43 45.11
C PRO A 39 -29.17 17.81 44.68
N VAL A 40 -28.66 18.79 45.42
CA VAL A 40 -27.42 19.57 45.34
C VAL A 40 -26.14 18.74 45.33
N SER A 41 -25.21 19.07 44.43
CA SER A 41 -23.79 18.69 44.48
C SER A 41 -22.91 19.92 44.81
N PRO A 42 -21.86 19.79 45.65
CA PRO A 42 -21.02 20.93 46.03
C PRO A 42 -19.94 21.29 44.99
N ARG A 43 -19.58 22.58 44.99
CA ARG A 43 -18.69 23.30 44.06
C ARG A 43 -17.18 23.02 44.28
N PRO A 44 -16.31 23.41 43.32
CA PRO A 44 -15.02 22.77 43.02
C PRO A 44 -13.80 23.38 43.75
N LEU A 45 -12.75 22.56 43.88
CA LEU A 45 -11.41 22.95 44.33
C LEU A 45 -10.55 23.49 43.16
N THR A 46 -9.77 24.52 43.48
CA THR A 46 -8.86 25.29 42.62
C THR A 46 -7.62 24.50 42.17
N PRO A 47 -7.00 24.77 41.00
CA PRO A 47 -5.82 24.05 40.52
C PRO A 47 -4.50 24.61 41.09
N ILE A 48 -3.61 23.71 41.51
CA ILE A 48 -2.22 23.98 41.95
C ILE A 48 -1.29 24.10 40.72
N ARG A 49 -0.37 25.08 40.75
CA ARG A 49 0.64 25.34 39.70
C ARG A 49 1.80 24.32 39.73
N PRO A 50 2.42 23.98 38.59
CA PRO A 50 3.59 23.11 38.54
C PRO A 50 4.90 23.88 38.81
N GLY A 51 5.76 23.36 39.70
CA GLY A 51 7.15 23.86 39.84
C GLY A 51 7.82 23.84 41.22
N HIS A 52 7.52 22.92 42.15
CA HIS A 52 8.28 22.79 43.41
C HIS A 52 8.61 21.32 43.72
N PHE A 53 9.89 21.02 43.94
CA PHE A 53 10.39 19.76 44.51
C PHE A 53 10.57 19.95 46.02
N PRO A 54 10.29 18.93 46.86
CA PRO A 54 10.50 19.04 48.30
C PRO A 54 11.99 19.05 48.65
N THR A 55 12.39 20.01 49.48
CA THR A 55 13.68 20.09 50.18
C THR A 55 13.51 19.60 51.62
N ASP A 56 14.59 19.17 52.27
CA ASP A 56 14.57 18.89 53.71
C ASP A 56 14.54 20.18 54.56
N GLU A 57 14.42 20.05 55.89
CA GLU A 57 14.30 21.16 56.86
C GLU A 57 15.50 22.12 56.90
N TYR A 58 16.52 21.91 56.07
CA TYR A 58 17.65 22.83 55.92
C TYR A 58 17.89 23.26 54.45
N GLY A 59 16.96 22.97 53.54
CA GLY A 59 16.89 23.61 52.22
C GLY A 59 17.92 23.12 51.20
N GLN A 60 18.38 21.86 51.25
CA GLN A 60 19.30 21.30 50.25
C GLN A 60 18.66 20.17 49.41
N PRO A 61 19.00 20.04 48.10
CA PRO A 61 18.52 18.94 47.26
C PRO A 61 19.31 17.63 47.50
N VAL A 62 18.59 16.53 47.75
CA VAL A 62 19.16 15.21 48.03
C VAL A 62 19.70 14.56 46.75
N TRP A 63 21.02 14.40 46.66
CA TRP A 63 21.70 13.53 45.69
C TRP A 63 22.33 12.34 46.44
N LEU A 64 22.14 11.12 45.94
CA LEU A 64 22.81 9.92 46.45
C LEU A 64 23.79 9.35 45.40
N GLN A 65 25.07 9.30 45.77
CA GLN A 65 26.17 8.47 45.23
C GLN A 65 27.13 8.14 46.41
N PRO A 66 28.20 7.34 46.26
CA PRO A 66 28.29 5.90 45.91
C PRO A 66 29.21 5.14 46.90
N THR A 67 29.36 3.81 46.77
CA THR A 67 30.52 3.09 47.33
C THR A 67 31.18 2.15 46.31
N ALA A 68 32.53 2.15 46.37
CA ALA A 68 33.53 1.53 45.49
C ALA A 68 33.76 0.03 45.84
N ARG A 69 34.62 -0.81 45.23
CA ARG A 69 35.72 -0.76 44.23
C ARG A 69 36.11 -2.24 43.98
N MET A 70 36.55 -2.65 42.78
CA MET A 70 37.79 -3.43 42.56
C MET A 70 38.09 -3.57 41.05
N SER A 71 39.39 -3.53 40.77
CA SER A 71 40.08 -3.20 39.51
C SER A 71 40.63 -4.43 38.79
N GLY A 72 40.89 -4.32 37.47
CA GLY A 72 41.78 -5.26 36.77
C GLY A 72 41.88 -5.11 35.25
N HIS A 73 42.75 -4.19 34.81
CA HIS A 73 43.59 -4.18 33.60
C HIS A 73 43.05 -4.18 32.15
N SER A 74 43.61 -3.21 31.42
CA SER A 74 43.68 -3.00 29.97
C SER A 74 44.63 -3.99 29.28
N ASP A 75 44.47 -4.20 27.97
CA ASP A 75 45.45 -3.74 26.98
C ASP A 75 44.98 -3.93 25.53
N TRP A 76 45.39 -2.96 24.72
CA TRP A 76 45.26 -2.84 23.27
C TRP A 76 46.51 -3.44 22.63
N GLU A 77 46.40 -4.21 21.55
CA GLU A 77 47.35 -4.11 20.43
C GLU A 77 46.91 -4.85 19.15
N SER A 78 47.26 -4.19 18.05
CA SER A 78 47.09 -4.49 16.64
C SER A 78 48.07 -5.55 16.08
N ARG A 79 47.66 -6.32 15.05
CA ARG A 79 48.30 -6.43 13.70
C ARG A 79 48.03 -7.79 13.01
N THR A 80 47.64 -7.70 11.73
CA THR A 80 47.74 -8.73 10.67
C THR A 80 49.20 -8.94 10.20
N PRO A 81 49.54 -10.01 9.45
CA PRO A 81 49.62 -9.88 7.97
C PRO A 81 49.38 -11.14 7.10
N TYR A 82 48.79 -10.88 5.91
CA TYR A 82 49.06 -11.34 4.52
C TYR A 82 49.69 -12.73 4.15
N ASP A 83 48.89 -13.52 3.40
CA ASP A 83 49.08 -14.14 2.04
C ASP A 83 50.25 -15.10 1.67
N SER A 84 49.93 -16.26 1.03
CA SER A 84 50.38 -16.69 -0.33
C SER A 84 50.35 -18.22 -0.64
N ARG A 85 49.57 -18.57 -1.70
CA ARG A 85 49.76 -19.51 -2.85
C ARG A 85 50.30 -20.97 -2.75
N SER A 86 49.45 -21.88 -3.26
CA SER A 86 49.61 -22.98 -4.25
C SER A 86 50.63 -24.13 -4.14
N ALA A 87 50.16 -25.38 -4.31
CA ALA A 87 50.34 -26.25 -5.51
C ALA A 87 50.41 -27.78 -5.17
N SER A 88 49.71 -28.59 -5.97
CA SER A 88 49.57 -30.07 -6.04
C SER A 88 50.89 -30.79 -6.45
N PRO A 89 50.99 -32.10 -6.85
CA PRO A 89 49.99 -33.14 -7.22
C PRO A 89 50.38 -34.63 -6.93
N THR A 90 49.64 -35.59 -7.54
CA THR A 90 49.98 -36.96 -8.08
C THR A 90 49.06 -38.11 -7.61
N LEU A 91 48.64 -39.15 -8.37
CA LEU A 91 48.97 -39.69 -9.72
C LEU A 91 47.98 -40.81 -10.20
N TYR A 92 47.85 -40.97 -11.54
CA TYR A 92 47.59 -42.19 -12.37
C TYR A 92 46.19 -42.88 -12.42
N GLN A 93 45.67 -43.49 -13.52
CA GLN A 93 45.95 -43.65 -14.99
C GLN A 93 44.71 -44.43 -15.57
N ASN A 94 43.91 -43.94 -16.53
CA ASN A 94 43.98 -44.01 -18.01
C ASN A 94 43.29 -45.23 -18.71
N ASN A 95 42.73 -44.95 -19.90
CA ASN A 95 42.14 -45.79 -20.98
C ASN A 95 40.67 -46.20 -20.82
N GLY A 96 39.72 -45.99 -21.76
CA GLY A 96 39.74 -45.39 -23.09
C GLY A 96 38.60 -45.97 -23.95
N VAL A 97 37.95 -45.10 -24.73
CA VAL A 97 37.12 -45.35 -25.96
C VAL A 97 35.58 -45.45 -25.83
N GLN A 98 34.95 -44.28 -26.04
CA GLN A 98 33.79 -43.94 -26.90
C GLN A 98 32.57 -44.87 -27.02
N GLU A 99 31.44 -44.42 -26.45
CA GLU A 99 30.18 -44.32 -27.19
C GLU A 99 29.49 -42.98 -26.89
N SER A 100 29.34 -42.17 -27.94
CA SER A 100 28.84 -40.80 -27.92
C SER A 100 27.35 -40.76 -28.24
N HIS A 101 26.44 -40.87 -27.26
CA HIS A 101 25.02 -40.44 -27.42
C HIS A 101 24.27 -40.14 -26.10
N GLN A 102 24.96 -39.76 -25.03
CA GLN A 102 24.31 -39.31 -23.79
C GLN A 102 24.94 -38.01 -23.26
N SER A 103 24.57 -36.86 -23.81
CA SER A 103 25.05 -35.57 -23.27
C SER A 103 24.05 -34.41 -23.32
N LEU A 104 22.74 -34.68 -23.39
CA LEU A 104 21.72 -33.62 -23.30
C LEU A 104 20.58 -33.88 -22.29
N ALA A 105 20.50 -35.06 -21.67
CA ALA A 105 19.46 -35.37 -20.70
C ALA A 105 19.56 -34.63 -19.33
N PRO A 106 20.75 -34.23 -18.79
CA PRO A 106 20.79 -33.59 -17.48
C PRO A 106 20.58 -32.06 -17.53
N LEU A 107 20.41 -31.45 -18.71
CA LEU A 107 20.15 -30.01 -18.86
C LEU A 107 18.66 -29.64 -18.76
N VAL A 108 17.77 -30.63 -18.63
CA VAL A 108 16.33 -30.45 -18.41
C VAL A 108 15.85 -31.34 -17.27
N THR A 109 16.51 -31.27 -16.11
CA THR A 109 15.89 -31.70 -14.86
C THR A 109 15.27 -30.48 -14.19
N SER A 110 13.95 -30.36 -14.35
CA SER A 110 13.17 -29.55 -13.39
C SER A 110 13.48 -30.12 -12.00
N PRO A 111 13.78 -29.29 -10.98
CA PRO A 111 13.98 -29.80 -9.64
C PRO A 111 12.72 -30.57 -9.24
N ALA A 112 12.90 -31.80 -8.75
CA ALA A 112 11.82 -32.57 -8.16
C ALA A 112 11.13 -31.71 -7.09
N PRO A 113 9.78 -31.74 -6.97
CA PRO A 113 9.11 -31.07 -5.87
C PRO A 113 9.73 -31.54 -4.55
N PRO A 114 9.94 -30.65 -3.57
CA PRO A 114 10.56 -31.04 -2.32
C PRO A 114 9.79 -32.22 -1.71
N SER A 115 10.49 -33.33 -1.48
CA SER A 115 9.94 -34.47 -0.76
C SER A 115 9.55 -34.04 0.65
N PHE A 116 8.29 -34.28 1.01
CA PHE A 116 7.63 -33.85 2.25
C PHE A 116 8.08 -34.61 3.52
N GLU A 117 9.28 -35.18 3.56
CA GLU A 117 9.72 -35.99 4.70
C GLU A 117 10.58 -35.17 5.66
N LYS A 118 9.93 -34.62 6.69
CA LYS A 118 10.54 -34.16 7.94
C LYS A 118 9.60 -34.49 9.10
N ASP A 119 10.15 -34.80 10.28
CA ASP A 119 9.45 -35.33 11.46
C ASP A 119 8.20 -34.54 11.92
N TRP A 120 8.10 -33.25 11.57
CA TRP A 120 7.00 -32.34 11.90
C TRP A 120 5.87 -32.23 10.84
N VAL A 121 6.04 -32.76 9.63
CA VAL A 121 5.01 -32.78 8.58
C VAL A 121 4.78 -34.23 8.22
N LYS A 122 3.77 -34.84 8.84
CA LYS A 122 3.38 -36.21 8.50
C LYS A 122 3.02 -36.28 7.01
N SER A 123 3.50 -37.31 6.33
CA SER A 123 3.12 -37.57 4.94
C SER A 123 1.59 -37.61 4.83
N GLY A 124 1.03 -36.74 3.98
CA GLY A 124 -0.43 -36.60 3.81
C GLY A 124 -1.13 -35.57 4.69
N SER A 125 -0.44 -34.82 5.57
CA SER A 125 -1.06 -33.76 6.41
C SER A 125 -1.26 -32.42 5.70
N ILE A 126 -0.72 -32.25 4.49
CA ILE A 126 -0.87 -31.04 3.67
C ILE A 126 -1.45 -31.44 2.32
N ALA A 127 -2.67 -30.99 2.04
CA ALA A 127 -3.31 -31.14 0.74
C ALA A 127 -2.89 -30.00 -0.20
N ARG A 128 -2.51 -30.37 -1.42
CA ARG A 128 -2.36 -29.42 -2.53
C ARG A 128 -3.68 -29.31 -3.27
N ILE A 129 -4.42 -28.23 -3.03
CA ILE A 129 -5.74 -27.99 -3.64
C ILE A 129 -5.58 -27.57 -5.10
N HIS A 130 -4.56 -26.77 -5.40
CA HIS A 130 -4.27 -26.31 -6.75
C HIS A 130 -2.78 -25.95 -6.89
N ASP A 131 -2.25 -26.01 -8.11
CA ASP A 131 -0.85 -25.66 -8.41
C ASP A 131 -0.50 -24.19 -8.21
N ARG A 132 -1.53 -23.36 -8.10
CA ARG A 132 -1.45 -21.91 -7.95
C ARG A 132 -2.51 -21.42 -6.99
N ASP A 133 -2.13 -20.61 -6.03
CA ASP A 133 -3.04 -19.93 -5.10
C ASP A 133 -3.81 -18.76 -5.77
N ASP A 134 -3.29 -18.22 -6.86
CA ASP A 134 -3.93 -17.17 -7.67
C ASP A 134 -4.90 -17.69 -8.76
N ALA A 135 -5.28 -18.97 -8.71
CA ALA A 135 -6.04 -19.60 -9.79
C ALA A 135 -7.45 -19.03 -9.99
N GLU A 136 -8.06 -18.54 -8.91
CA GLU A 136 -9.40 -17.98 -8.95
C GLU A 136 -9.42 -16.56 -9.54
N THR A 137 -8.37 -15.77 -9.28
CA THR A 137 -8.20 -14.40 -9.78
C THR A 137 -7.60 -14.36 -11.19
N TRP A 138 -6.64 -15.23 -11.50
CA TRP A 138 -5.89 -15.22 -12.77
C TRP A 138 -6.35 -16.37 -13.69
N LYS A 139 -7.42 -16.16 -14.47
CA LYS A 139 -7.96 -17.18 -15.40
C LYS A 139 -7.61 -16.90 -16.88
N GLY A 140 -7.29 -17.96 -17.62
CA GLY A 140 -7.27 -17.98 -19.09
C GLY A 140 -6.32 -16.98 -19.75
N TRP A 141 -6.85 -16.24 -20.74
CA TRP A 141 -6.11 -15.33 -21.61
C TRP A 141 -5.41 -14.17 -20.87
N LYS A 142 -5.95 -13.75 -19.71
CA LYS A 142 -5.38 -12.67 -18.89
C LYS A 142 -3.93 -12.94 -18.49
N ARG A 143 -3.61 -14.22 -18.20
CA ARG A 143 -2.24 -14.65 -17.87
C ARG A 143 -1.28 -14.50 -19.05
N TRP A 144 -1.74 -14.84 -20.25
CA TRP A 144 -0.94 -14.70 -21.47
C TRP A 144 -0.63 -13.24 -21.78
N VAL A 145 -1.60 -12.35 -21.59
CA VAL A 145 -1.35 -10.91 -21.75
C VAL A 145 -0.41 -10.39 -20.67
N PHE A 146 -0.59 -10.79 -19.41
CA PHE A 146 0.32 -10.39 -18.34
C PHE A 146 1.76 -10.90 -18.55
N PHE A 147 1.94 -12.07 -19.16
CA PHE A 147 3.27 -12.58 -19.51
C PHE A 147 4.02 -11.63 -20.48
N LEU A 148 3.31 -10.84 -21.28
CA LEU A 148 3.92 -9.84 -22.18
C LEU A 148 4.38 -8.59 -21.44
N VAL A 149 3.91 -8.33 -20.22
CA VAL A 149 4.13 -7.08 -19.48
C VAL A 149 5.61 -6.70 -19.36
N PRO A 150 6.55 -7.59 -18.98
CA PRO A 150 7.96 -7.20 -18.92
C PRO A 150 8.54 -6.78 -20.26
N PHE A 151 8.15 -7.43 -21.35
CA PHE A 151 8.61 -7.11 -22.70
C PHE A 151 8.01 -5.79 -23.18
N LEU A 152 6.72 -5.57 -22.94
CA LEU A 152 6.04 -4.30 -23.21
C LEU A 152 6.65 -3.16 -22.40
N THR A 153 7.00 -3.42 -21.13
CA THR A 153 7.63 -2.43 -20.25
C THR A 153 9.03 -2.08 -20.71
N LEU A 154 9.83 -3.07 -21.13
CA LEU A 154 11.16 -2.86 -21.69
C LEU A 154 11.10 -2.07 -23.00
N ALA A 155 10.20 -2.45 -23.91
CA ALA A 155 9.98 -1.74 -25.17
C ALA A 155 9.51 -0.29 -24.93
N ASN A 156 8.52 -0.10 -24.05
CA ASN A 156 8.03 1.22 -23.65
C ASN A 156 9.14 2.10 -23.07
N THR A 157 9.97 1.53 -22.19
CA THR A 157 11.11 2.23 -21.60
C THR A 157 12.13 2.62 -22.67
N GLY A 158 12.47 1.73 -23.60
CA GLY A 158 13.37 2.02 -24.71
C GLY A 158 12.84 3.11 -25.64
N ILE A 159 11.57 3.04 -26.04
CA ILE A 159 10.91 4.04 -26.90
C ILE A 159 10.86 5.40 -26.19
N TYR A 160 10.54 5.43 -24.90
CA TYR A 160 10.51 6.66 -24.12
C TYR A 160 11.89 7.30 -23.97
N LEU A 161 12.92 6.50 -23.66
CA LEU A 161 14.31 7.00 -23.57
C LEU A 161 14.82 7.51 -24.92
N PHE A 162 14.44 6.86 -26.03
CA PHE A 162 14.71 7.36 -27.38
C PHE A 162 14.04 8.71 -27.63
N TYR A 163 12.75 8.85 -27.32
CA TYR A 163 12.03 10.11 -27.42
C TYR A 163 12.69 11.22 -26.58
N LEU A 164 13.06 10.93 -25.34
CA LEU A 164 13.75 11.88 -24.45
C LEU A 164 15.12 12.30 -25.02
N GLY A 165 15.90 11.33 -25.52
CA GLY A 165 17.18 11.60 -26.18
C GLY A 165 17.03 12.47 -27.43
N LEU A 166 16.02 12.17 -28.26
CA LEU A 166 15.68 12.97 -29.43
C LEU A 166 15.28 14.40 -29.03
N ARG A 167 14.51 14.56 -27.96
CA ARG A 167 14.11 15.87 -27.43
C ARG A 167 15.32 16.71 -27.02
N ILE A 168 16.26 16.12 -26.29
CA ILE A 168 17.52 16.78 -25.90
C ILE A 168 18.33 17.16 -27.15
N PHE A 169 18.44 16.26 -28.13
CA PHE A 169 19.12 16.52 -29.39
C PHE A 169 18.51 17.71 -30.15
N CYS A 170 17.19 17.76 -30.28
CA CYS A 170 16.48 18.85 -30.94
C CYS A 170 16.68 20.20 -30.24
N ILE A 171 16.71 20.23 -28.90
CA ILE A 171 17.02 21.46 -28.13
C ILE A 171 18.44 21.94 -28.42
N ILE A 172 19.43 21.03 -28.39
CA ILE A 172 20.84 21.38 -28.67
C ILE A 172 20.99 21.93 -30.10
N MET A 173 20.35 21.29 -31.08
CA MET A 173 20.38 21.75 -32.47
C MET A 173 19.69 23.10 -32.65
N ALA A 174 18.50 23.29 -32.08
CA ALA A 174 17.78 24.57 -32.12
C ALA A 174 18.61 25.70 -31.51
N GLN A 175 19.28 25.44 -30.38
CA GLN A 175 20.15 26.40 -29.71
C GLN A 175 21.39 26.74 -30.54
N ARG A 176 22.02 25.75 -31.18
CA ARG A 176 23.19 25.97 -32.05
C ARG A 176 22.84 26.80 -33.28
N ILE A 177 21.71 26.51 -33.92
CA ILE A 177 21.28 27.20 -35.16
C ILE A 177 20.79 28.62 -34.86
N ALA A 178 20.00 28.79 -33.80
CA ALA A 178 19.45 30.10 -33.45
C ALA A 178 20.46 31.00 -32.69
N HIS A 179 21.60 30.46 -32.24
CA HIS A 179 22.57 31.14 -31.37
C HIS A 179 21.94 31.75 -30.09
N VAL A 180 20.84 31.16 -29.60
CA VAL A 180 20.08 31.62 -28.42
C VAL A 180 19.85 30.47 -27.47
N SER A 181 19.97 30.72 -26.16
CA SER A 181 19.67 29.74 -25.12
C SER A 181 18.17 29.51 -24.97
N TYR A 182 17.73 28.25 -25.10
CA TYR A 182 16.33 27.84 -24.88
C TYR A 182 16.11 27.41 -23.42
N ALA A 183 16.32 28.34 -22.48
CA ALA A 183 16.24 28.06 -21.03
C ALA A 183 14.92 27.36 -20.64
N GLY A 184 13.77 27.77 -21.21
CA GLY A 184 12.49 27.13 -20.92
C GLY A 184 12.37 25.69 -21.40
N ALA A 185 12.99 25.35 -22.54
CA ALA A 185 13.00 23.97 -23.03
C ALA A 185 13.85 23.05 -22.14
N TRP A 186 14.97 23.57 -21.61
CA TRP A 186 15.80 22.84 -20.64
C TRP A 186 15.09 22.64 -19.31
N VAL A 187 14.39 23.64 -18.81
CA VAL A 187 13.55 23.51 -17.61
C VAL A 187 12.47 22.44 -17.81
N PHE A 188 11.80 22.46 -18.97
CA PHE A 188 10.80 21.44 -19.28
C PHE A 188 11.38 20.03 -19.31
N VAL A 189 12.51 19.82 -20.00
CA VAL A 189 13.18 18.51 -20.03
C VAL A 189 13.60 18.07 -18.63
N ALA A 190 14.08 18.98 -17.78
CA ALA A 190 14.41 18.67 -16.40
C ALA A 190 13.17 18.20 -15.62
N ILE A 191 12.02 18.85 -15.80
CA ILE A 191 10.73 18.45 -15.18
C ILE A 191 10.27 17.09 -15.72
N GLU A 192 10.37 16.88 -17.02
CA GLU A 192 10.00 15.62 -17.65
C GLU A 192 10.87 14.46 -17.13
N ILE A 193 12.19 14.65 -17.03
CA ILE A 193 13.10 13.69 -16.39
C ILE A 193 12.70 13.43 -14.93
N THR A 194 12.38 14.50 -14.20
CA THR A 194 11.96 14.44 -12.80
C THR A 194 10.71 13.56 -12.61
N VAL A 195 9.74 13.66 -13.51
CA VAL A 195 8.53 12.81 -13.53
C VAL A 195 8.81 11.41 -14.07
N ALA A 196 9.76 11.28 -15.00
CA ALA A 196 10.13 10.00 -15.58
C ALA A 196 10.81 9.07 -14.56
N ILE A 197 11.64 9.60 -13.66
CA ILE A 197 12.39 8.78 -12.69
C ILE A 197 11.50 7.82 -11.89
N PRO A 198 10.45 8.25 -11.16
CA PRO A 198 9.60 7.32 -10.41
C PRO A 198 8.89 6.32 -11.33
N SER A 199 8.50 6.74 -12.54
CA SER A 199 7.88 5.86 -13.53
C SER A 199 8.87 4.79 -14.02
N LEU A 200 10.12 5.16 -14.30
CA LEU A 200 11.19 4.24 -14.70
C LEU A 200 11.55 3.27 -13.57
N MET A 201 11.54 3.72 -12.32
CA MET A 201 11.73 2.84 -11.16
C MET A 201 10.60 1.83 -11.00
N HIS A 202 9.35 2.26 -11.22
CA HIS A 202 8.21 1.35 -11.24
C HIS A 202 8.31 0.33 -12.40
N ASN A 203 8.79 0.77 -13.56
CA ASN A 203 9.07 -0.11 -14.70
C ASN A 203 10.14 -1.15 -14.35
N CYS A 204 11.18 -0.78 -13.58
CA CYS A 204 12.16 -1.75 -13.08
C CYS A 204 11.50 -2.86 -12.24
N TRP A 205 10.55 -2.52 -11.37
CA TRP A 205 9.76 -3.54 -10.67
C TRP A 205 8.93 -4.40 -11.60
N THR A 206 8.25 -3.76 -12.54
CA THR A 206 7.36 -4.44 -13.48
C THR A 206 8.13 -5.42 -14.38
N MET A 207 9.34 -5.06 -14.80
CA MET A 207 10.23 -5.95 -15.56
C MET A 207 10.67 -7.18 -14.74
N MET A 208 10.72 -7.09 -13.41
CA MET A 208 11.02 -8.24 -12.56
C MET A 208 9.89 -9.28 -12.49
N ALA A 209 8.70 -8.97 -13.04
CA ALA A 209 7.63 -9.95 -13.24
C ALA A 209 8.01 -11.10 -14.20
N LEU A 210 9.16 -11.02 -14.90
CA LEU A 210 9.74 -12.15 -15.65
C LEU A 210 9.97 -13.37 -14.76
N LYS A 211 10.26 -13.16 -13.48
CA LYS A 211 10.45 -14.26 -12.54
C LYS A 211 9.08 -14.88 -12.22
N LYS A 212 8.90 -16.14 -12.62
CA LYS A 212 7.64 -16.87 -12.40
C LYS A 212 7.41 -17.09 -10.90
N ARG A 213 6.23 -16.69 -10.42
CA ARG A 213 5.69 -17.08 -9.12
C ARG A 213 4.99 -18.44 -9.25
N GLY A 214 5.43 -19.42 -8.46
CA GLY A 214 4.91 -20.81 -8.46
C GLY A 214 4.37 -21.26 -7.11
N ARG A 215 3.61 -20.39 -6.42
CA ARG A 215 3.06 -20.68 -5.09
C ARG A 215 1.79 -21.54 -5.24
N ALA A 216 1.81 -22.77 -4.71
CA ALA A 216 0.65 -23.65 -4.72
C ALA A 216 -0.42 -23.22 -3.71
N LYS A 217 -1.69 -23.56 -3.98
CA LYS A 217 -2.79 -23.46 -3.02
C LYS A 217 -2.74 -24.67 -2.10
N LEU A 218 -2.40 -24.46 -0.84
CA LEU A 218 -2.22 -25.53 0.15
C LEU A 218 -3.31 -25.47 1.22
N ARG A 219 -3.64 -26.62 1.82
CA ARG A 219 -4.49 -26.73 3.01
C ARG A 219 -3.91 -27.73 3.99
N LEU A 220 -3.87 -27.36 5.26
CA LEU A 220 -3.56 -28.28 6.34
C LEU A 220 -4.75 -29.22 6.56
N THR A 221 -4.53 -30.53 6.57
CA THR A 221 -5.56 -31.55 6.76
C THR A 221 -5.39 -32.29 8.07
N GLY A 222 -6.49 -32.78 8.64
CA GLY A 222 -6.49 -33.47 9.93
C GLY A 222 -6.46 -32.51 11.12
N ASN A 223 -6.34 -33.08 12.33
CA ASN A 223 -6.40 -32.36 13.60
C ASN A 223 -5.06 -32.30 14.34
N GLU A 224 -4.02 -32.92 13.80
CA GLU A 224 -2.66 -32.76 14.32
C GLU A 224 -2.03 -31.50 13.73
N CYS A 225 -2.43 -30.36 14.26
CA CYS A 225 -2.01 -29.05 13.78
C CYS A 225 -1.03 -28.41 14.78
N PRO A 226 -0.08 -27.56 14.34
CA PRO A 226 0.83 -26.89 15.26
C PRO A 226 0.10 -25.89 16.17
N THR A 227 0.69 -25.55 17.31
CA THR A 227 0.09 -24.55 18.22
C THR A 227 0.20 -23.13 17.65
N VAL A 228 -0.89 -22.36 17.73
CA VAL A 228 -0.98 -20.98 17.21
C VAL A 228 -1.56 -20.05 18.27
N ASP A 229 -0.88 -18.93 18.48
CA ASP A 229 -1.41 -17.78 19.21
C ASP A 229 -1.95 -16.73 18.23
N VAL A 230 -3.27 -16.58 18.15
CA VAL A 230 -3.94 -15.58 17.30
C VAL A 230 -4.12 -14.30 18.10
N PHE A 231 -3.37 -13.25 17.78
CA PHE A 231 -3.49 -11.94 18.43
C PHE A 231 -4.44 -11.04 17.65
N ILE A 232 -5.40 -10.43 18.33
CA ILE A 232 -6.27 -9.40 17.78
C ILE A 232 -5.93 -8.10 18.51
N THR A 233 -5.35 -7.13 17.82
CA THR A 233 -4.95 -5.86 18.43
C THR A 233 -6.00 -4.78 18.23
N CYS A 234 -6.45 -4.15 19.31
CA CYS A 234 -7.39 -3.03 19.30
C CYS A 234 -6.92 -1.89 20.20
N CYS A 235 -7.38 -0.67 19.90
CA CYS A 235 -7.13 0.56 20.62
C CYS A 235 -8.30 1.55 20.41
N GLY A 236 -9.45 1.24 21.01
CA GLY A 236 -10.62 2.13 21.03
C GLY A 236 -11.46 2.13 19.75
N GLU A 237 -11.34 1.09 18.92
CA GLU A 237 -12.36 0.75 17.92
C GLU A 237 -13.69 0.38 18.61
N ASP A 238 -14.78 0.38 17.83
CA ASP A 238 -16.10 -0.03 18.32
C ASP A 238 -16.10 -1.51 18.74
N ASP A 239 -16.68 -1.81 19.91
CA ASP A 239 -16.71 -3.14 20.48
C ASP A 239 -17.33 -4.17 19.50
N GLU A 240 -18.38 -3.81 18.74
CA GLU A 240 -19.01 -4.73 17.78
C GLU A 240 -18.07 -5.10 16.62
N VAL A 241 -17.24 -4.14 16.17
CA VAL A 241 -16.24 -4.37 15.13
C VAL A 241 -15.19 -5.36 15.62
N VAL A 242 -14.67 -5.16 16.84
CA VAL A 242 -13.68 -6.07 17.45
C VAL A 242 -14.29 -7.46 17.65
N ILE A 243 -15.51 -7.53 18.19
CA ILE A 243 -16.20 -8.79 18.48
C ILE A 243 -16.51 -9.59 17.21
N ASP A 244 -16.82 -8.96 16.09
CA ASP A 244 -16.97 -9.66 14.81
C ASP A 244 -15.68 -10.35 14.36
N THR A 245 -14.54 -9.67 14.53
CA THR A 245 -13.22 -10.25 14.26
C THR A 245 -12.90 -11.40 15.23
N VAL A 246 -13.20 -11.24 16.53
CA VAL A 246 -13.02 -12.30 17.54
C VAL A 246 -13.86 -13.53 17.19
N ARG A 247 -15.13 -13.34 16.83
CA ARG A 247 -16.02 -14.43 16.39
C ARG A 247 -15.48 -15.13 15.14
N GLY A 248 -15.02 -14.38 14.14
CA GLY A 248 -14.38 -14.96 12.94
C GLY A 248 -13.11 -15.76 13.26
N ALA A 249 -12.31 -15.31 14.23
CA ALA A 249 -11.14 -16.05 14.71
C ALA A 249 -11.52 -17.30 15.53
N CYS A 250 -12.66 -17.29 16.23
CA CYS A 250 -13.18 -18.45 16.95
C CYS A 250 -13.80 -19.51 16.01
N ASP A 251 -14.25 -19.09 14.83
CA ASP A 251 -14.92 -19.93 13.83
C ASP A 251 -13.96 -20.59 12.82
N GLN A 252 -12.66 -20.44 13.03
CA GLN A 252 -11.64 -21.10 12.21
C GLN A 252 -11.83 -22.62 12.22
N ASP A 253 -11.69 -23.25 11.05
CA ASP A 253 -11.55 -24.72 10.96
C ASP A 253 -10.15 -25.08 11.46
N TYR A 254 -9.98 -25.11 12.77
CA TYR A 254 -8.72 -25.46 13.42
C TYR A 254 -9.00 -26.10 14.78
N PRO A 255 -8.21 -27.10 15.21
CA PRO A 255 -8.39 -27.72 16.52
C PRO A 255 -8.28 -26.67 17.64
N ARG A 256 -9.32 -26.57 18.48
CA ARG A 256 -9.41 -25.53 19.52
C ARG A 256 -8.32 -25.64 20.58
N ASP A 257 -7.84 -26.85 20.84
CA ASP A 257 -6.71 -27.13 21.75
C ASP A 257 -5.35 -26.70 21.16
N GLN A 258 -5.29 -26.47 19.85
CA GLN A 258 -4.08 -26.02 19.14
C GLN A 258 -4.10 -24.51 18.83
N MET A 259 -5.16 -23.78 19.20
CA MET A 259 -5.28 -22.36 18.89
C MET A 259 -5.86 -21.56 20.05
N ARG A 260 -5.17 -20.49 20.45
CA ARG A 260 -5.69 -19.47 21.37
C ARG A 260 -6.02 -18.20 20.61
N VAL A 261 -7.16 -17.58 20.93
CA VAL A 261 -7.58 -16.27 20.40
C VAL A 261 -7.40 -15.24 21.51
N ILE A 262 -6.42 -14.36 21.35
CA ILE A 262 -5.97 -13.44 22.40
C ILE A 262 -6.23 -12.01 21.94
N ILE A 263 -7.13 -11.35 22.65
CA ILE A 263 -7.47 -9.95 22.43
C ILE A 263 -6.48 -9.10 23.21
N LEU A 264 -5.77 -8.23 22.51
CA LEU A 264 -4.79 -7.31 23.06
C LEU A 264 -5.36 -5.89 22.98
N ASP A 265 -6.01 -5.44 24.06
CA ASP A 265 -6.71 -4.17 24.09
C ASP A 265 -5.88 -3.04 24.72
N ASP A 266 -5.36 -2.16 23.87
CA ASP A 266 -4.69 -0.92 24.28
C ASP A 266 -5.69 0.15 24.74
N GLY A 267 -6.99 -0.01 24.48
CA GLY A 267 -8.07 0.86 24.94
C GLY A 267 -8.47 0.63 26.40
N LYS A 268 -8.31 -0.61 26.89
CA LYS A 268 -8.80 -1.08 28.20
C LYS A 268 -10.31 -0.82 28.36
N SER A 269 -11.09 -1.23 27.36
CA SER A 269 -12.54 -1.12 27.32
C SER A 269 -13.17 -2.16 28.25
N ALA A 270 -13.88 -1.70 29.28
CA ALA A 270 -14.57 -2.58 30.22
C ALA A 270 -15.74 -3.34 29.56
N THR A 271 -16.38 -2.74 28.56
CA THR A 271 -17.48 -3.37 27.80
C THR A 271 -16.94 -4.42 26.85
N LEU A 272 -15.80 -4.17 26.20
CA LEU A 272 -15.12 -5.17 25.38
C LEU A 272 -14.62 -6.35 26.21
N GLU A 273 -14.04 -6.09 27.38
CA GLU A 273 -13.62 -7.13 28.33
C GLU A 273 -14.80 -8.01 28.74
N ALA A 274 -15.93 -7.40 29.10
CA ALA A 274 -17.15 -8.14 29.45
C ALA A 274 -17.66 -9.00 28.29
N ALA A 275 -17.69 -8.46 27.06
CA ALA A 275 -18.13 -9.19 25.87
C ALA A 275 -17.18 -10.35 25.51
N CYS A 276 -15.86 -10.16 25.66
CA CYS A 276 -14.89 -11.24 25.45
C CYS A 276 -15.02 -12.34 26.52
N ASN A 277 -15.26 -11.96 27.78
CA ASN A 277 -15.48 -12.92 28.87
C ASN A 277 -16.78 -13.72 28.69
N GLU A 278 -17.83 -13.10 28.15
CA GLU A 278 -19.06 -13.80 27.78
C GLU A 278 -18.79 -14.82 26.65
N LEU A 279 -18.06 -14.43 25.61
CA LEU A 279 -17.64 -15.37 24.55
C LEU A 279 -16.79 -16.52 25.10
N ALA A 280 -15.91 -16.25 26.06
CA ALA A 280 -15.02 -17.24 26.66
C ALA A 280 -15.76 -18.37 27.38
N VAL A 281 -17.02 -18.17 27.79
CA VAL A 281 -17.87 -19.23 28.36
C VAL A 281 -18.08 -20.37 27.37
N ASN A 282 -18.26 -20.06 26.08
CA ASN A 282 -18.46 -21.05 25.02
C ASN A 282 -17.18 -21.34 24.21
N HIS A 283 -16.19 -20.45 24.31
CA HIS A 283 -14.90 -20.52 23.65
C HIS A 283 -13.76 -20.39 24.68
N PRO A 284 -13.43 -21.46 25.42
CA PRO A 284 -12.44 -21.39 26.50
C PRO A 284 -11.01 -21.05 26.03
N ASN A 285 -10.78 -21.04 24.71
CA ASN A 285 -9.54 -20.62 24.08
C ASN A 285 -9.49 -19.10 23.77
N VAL A 286 -10.51 -18.33 24.15
CA VAL A 286 -10.56 -16.86 24.07
C VAL A 286 -9.99 -16.26 25.35
N ILE A 287 -9.05 -15.33 25.20
CA ILE A 287 -8.37 -14.67 26.32
C ILE A 287 -8.31 -13.17 26.05
N TYR A 288 -8.86 -12.37 26.97
CA TYR A 288 -8.73 -10.93 26.93
C TYR A 288 -7.52 -10.48 27.76
N MET A 289 -6.74 -9.55 27.20
CA MET A 289 -5.61 -8.94 27.89
C MET A 289 -5.56 -7.44 27.57
N ALA A 290 -5.26 -6.63 28.60
CA ALA A 290 -5.01 -5.21 28.45
C ALA A 290 -3.77 -4.84 29.25
N ARG A 291 -2.75 -4.29 28.58
CA ARG A 291 -1.51 -3.90 29.24
C ARG A 291 -1.67 -2.60 30.01
N GLU A 292 -0.87 -2.45 31.06
CA GLU A 292 -0.76 -1.19 31.78
C GLU A 292 0.03 -0.15 30.97
N LYS A 293 -0.53 1.06 30.84
CA LYS A 293 0.14 2.20 30.18
C LYS A 293 0.60 3.20 31.22
N ILE A 294 1.91 3.21 31.49
CA ILE A 294 2.51 4.10 32.49
C ILE A 294 2.66 5.52 31.90
N PRO A 295 2.09 6.57 32.53
CA PRO A 295 2.24 7.95 32.06
C PRO A 295 3.72 8.35 31.92
N GLY A 296 4.05 9.02 30.80
CA GLY A 296 5.42 9.48 30.51
C GLY A 296 6.37 8.41 29.95
N LYS A 297 5.99 7.12 29.96
CA LYS A 297 6.76 6.06 29.28
C LYS A 297 6.16 5.77 27.89
N PRO A 298 6.96 5.78 26.82
CA PRO A 298 6.48 5.37 25.51
C PRO A 298 6.01 3.91 25.54
N HIS A 299 4.76 3.67 25.14
CA HIS A 299 4.20 2.32 25.07
C HIS A 299 4.29 1.70 23.66
N HIS A 300 4.79 2.43 22.66
CA HIS A 300 5.07 1.93 21.31
C HIS A 300 3.87 1.32 20.56
N PHE A 301 2.65 1.76 20.87
CA PHE A 301 1.43 1.45 20.11
C PHE A 301 1.28 -0.06 19.81
N LYS A 302 0.91 -0.42 18.57
CA LYS A 302 0.67 -1.81 18.15
C LYS A 302 1.89 -2.71 18.35
N ALA A 303 3.10 -2.28 17.97
CA ALA A 303 4.33 -3.06 18.17
C ALA A 303 4.55 -3.44 19.65
N GLY A 304 4.37 -2.46 20.55
CA GLY A 304 4.48 -2.72 21.98
C GLY A 304 3.36 -3.61 22.53
N ASN A 305 2.15 -3.50 21.97
CA ASN A 305 1.01 -4.32 22.38
C ASN A 305 1.21 -5.79 21.96
N LEU A 306 1.68 -6.00 20.72
CA LEU A 306 2.09 -7.31 20.22
C LEU A 306 3.18 -7.92 21.11
N ASN A 307 4.25 -7.18 21.41
CA ASN A 307 5.34 -7.66 22.28
C ASN A 307 4.84 -7.99 23.70
N TYR A 308 3.93 -7.19 24.26
CA TYR A 308 3.29 -7.53 25.53
C TYR A 308 2.55 -8.87 25.43
N GLY A 309 1.77 -9.09 24.37
CA GLY A 309 1.13 -10.38 24.12
C GLY A 309 2.12 -11.53 24.03
N LEU A 310 3.27 -11.34 23.36
CA LEU A 310 4.35 -12.35 23.29
C LEU A 310 4.87 -12.74 24.68
N ASP A 311 5.04 -11.75 25.56
CA ASP A 311 5.49 -12.01 26.92
C ASP A 311 4.41 -12.75 27.74
N GLN A 312 3.14 -12.36 27.60
CA GLN A 312 2.04 -12.96 28.36
C GLN A 312 1.76 -14.41 27.97
N VAL A 313 1.86 -14.77 26.69
CA VAL A 313 1.58 -16.16 26.28
C VAL A 313 2.57 -17.18 26.83
N ASN A 314 3.77 -16.76 27.23
CA ASN A 314 4.74 -17.62 27.93
C ASN A 314 4.23 -18.06 29.31
N LEU A 315 3.35 -17.27 29.92
CA LEU A 315 2.80 -17.51 31.26
C LEU A 315 1.53 -18.38 31.23
N LEU A 316 0.95 -18.58 30.05
CA LEU A 316 -0.25 -19.38 29.88
C LEU A 316 0.06 -20.88 29.92
N PRO A 317 -0.91 -21.73 30.31
CA PRO A 317 -0.77 -23.18 30.20
C PRO A 317 -0.37 -23.60 28.78
N GLY A 318 0.62 -24.51 28.69
CA GLY A 318 1.19 -24.95 27.41
C GLY A 318 2.31 -24.04 26.86
N GLY A 319 2.60 -22.91 27.51
CA GLY A 319 3.62 -21.96 27.06
C GLY A 319 3.24 -21.20 25.78
N ALA A 320 4.21 -20.58 25.13
CA ALA A 320 3.99 -19.91 23.85
C ALA A 320 3.72 -20.90 22.71
N GLY A 321 2.82 -20.52 21.80
CA GLY A 321 2.59 -21.27 20.57
C GLY A 321 3.82 -21.30 19.66
N GLN A 322 3.94 -22.37 18.86
CA GLN A 322 5.00 -22.50 17.84
C GLN A 322 4.91 -21.40 16.77
N PHE A 323 3.68 -20.97 16.49
CA PHE A 323 3.37 -19.90 15.57
C PHE A 323 2.54 -18.82 16.26
N MET A 324 2.63 -17.61 15.74
CA MET A 324 1.77 -16.50 16.09
C MET A 324 1.09 -15.99 14.83
N ALA A 325 -0.19 -15.66 14.94
CA ALA A 325 -0.92 -14.98 13.91
C ALA A 325 -1.42 -13.65 14.44
N ALA A 326 -1.63 -12.66 13.57
CA ALA A 326 -2.16 -11.36 14.00
C ALA A 326 -3.26 -10.87 13.09
N LEU A 327 -4.31 -10.30 13.67
CA LEU A 327 -5.40 -9.62 12.98
C LEU A 327 -5.54 -8.19 13.52
N ASP A 328 -5.84 -7.25 12.62
CA ASP A 328 -6.36 -5.94 13.02
C ASP A 328 -7.80 -6.09 13.54
N ALA A 329 -8.20 -5.17 14.41
CA ALA A 329 -9.53 -5.16 15.04
C ALA A 329 -10.70 -5.27 14.06
N ASP A 330 -10.55 -4.74 12.84
CA ASP A 330 -11.59 -4.71 11.82
C ASP A 330 -11.42 -5.77 10.71
N MET A 331 -10.45 -6.68 10.83
CA MET A 331 -10.13 -7.69 9.81
C MET A 331 -10.73 -9.05 10.16
N ILE A 332 -11.92 -9.33 9.62
CA ILE A 332 -12.61 -10.60 9.82
C ILE A 332 -11.91 -11.69 8.97
N PRO A 333 -11.37 -12.76 9.59
CA PRO A 333 -10.74 -13.86 8.85
C PRO A 333 -11.80 -14.80 8.24
N GLU A 334 -11.48 -15.40 7.10
CA GLU A 334 -12.26 -16.51 6.55
C GLU A 334 -11.94 -17.80 7.32
N GLN A 335 -12.88 -18.74 7.38
CA GLN A 335 -12.78 -19.99 8.16
C GLN A 335 -11.54 -20.84 7.84
N ASP A 336 -11.08 -20.78 6.59
CA ASP A 336 -9.92 -21.53 6.09
C ASP A 336 -8.57 -20.87 6.39
N TRP A 337 -8.53 -19.67 6.97
CA TRP A 337 -7.35 -18.80 7.00
C TRP A 337 -6.11 -19.49 7.57
N LEU A 338 -6.18 -20.07 8.77
CA LEU A 338 -5.02 -20.75 9.36
C LEU A 338 -4.61 -22.00 8.56
N ARG A 339 -5.58 -22.81 8.13
CA ARG A 339 -5.31 -24.01 7.30
C ARG A 339 -4.71 -23.65 5.96
N ALA A 340 -4.95 -22.46 5.43
CA ALA A 340 -4.38 -21.99 4.17
C ALA A 340 -2.96 -21.44 4.33
N VAL A 341 -2.69 -20.67 5.40
CA VAL A 341 -1.40 -19.99 5.56
C VAL A 341 -0.32 -20.89 6.16
N LEU A 342 -0.62 -21.64 7.22
CA LEU A 342 0.36 -22.45 7.97
C LEU A 342 1.14 -23.47 7.12
N PRO A 343 0.54 -24.19 6.15
CA PRO A 343 1.28 -25.14 5.32
C PRO A 343 2.53 -24.55 4.68
N HIS A 344 2.52 -23.27 4.31
CA HIS A 344 3.69 -22.61 3.73
C HIS A 344 4.86 -22.46 4.71
N LEU A 345 4.56 -22.27 6.00
CA LEU A 345 5.57 -22.26 7.05
C LEU A 345 6.06 -23.67 7.41
N LEU A 346 5.20 -24.67 7.30
CA LEU A 346 5.57 -26.06 7.61
C LEU A 346 6.44 -26.70 6.51
N VAL A 347 6.14 -26.41 5.24
CA VAL A 347 6.89 -26.95 4.09
C VAL A 347 8.31 -26.38 4.02
N ASP A 348 8.47 -25.08 4.24
CA ASP A 348 9.79 -24.44 4.22
C ASP A 348 10.21 -24.06 5.66
N PRO A 349 11.21 -24.76 6.25
CA PRO A 349 11.67 -24.46 7.60
C PRO A 349 12.22 -23.05 7.74
N LYS A 350 12.69 -22.43 6.65
CA LYS A 350 13.21 -21.05 6.63
C LYS A 350 12.13 -20.03 6.31
N MET A 351 10.88 -20.43 6.14
CA MET A 351 9.76 -19.50 6.06
C MET A 351 9.45 -18.98 7.46
N ALA A 352 9.77 -17.71 7.69
CA ALA A 352 9.48 -17.04 8.94
C ALA A 352 8.07 -16.47 8.98
N LEU A 353 7.58 -15.96 7.85
CA LEU A 353 6.31 -15.23 7.81
C LEU A 353 5.57 -15.51 6.50
N ALA A 354 4.26 -15.74 6.58
CA ALA A 354 3.38 -15.76 5.43
C ALA A 354 2.18 -14.83 5.65
N CYS A 355 1.80 -14.05 4.64
CA CYS A 355 0.71 -13.09 4.72
C CYS A 355 -0.23 -13.21 3.50
N PRO A 356 -1.56 -13.17 3.73
CA PRO A 356 -2.54 -13.00 2.66
C PRO A 356 -2.72 -11.52 2.30
N PRO A 357 -3.41 -11.20 1.17
CA PRO A 357 -3.91 -9.86 0.91
C PRO A 357 -4.74 -9.32 2.08
N GLN A 358 -4.67 -8.01 2.27
CA GLN A 358 -5.71 -7.26 2.96
C GLN A 358 -6.74 -6.82 1.92
N LEU A 359 -7.97 -7.33 2.07
CA LEU A 359 -9.10 -6.98 1.21
C LEU A 359 -10.15 -6.27 2.06
N PHE A 360 -11.07 -5.56 1.39
CA PHE A 360 -12.01 -4.68 2.09
C PHE A 360 -13.43 -4.87 1.61
N TYR A 361 -14.40 -4.75 2.53
CA TYR A 361 -15.82 -4.95 2.22
C TYR A 361 -16.66 -3.66 2.27
N ASN A 362 -16.09 -2.53 2.69
CA ASN A 362 -16.76 -1.21 2.70
C ASN A 362 -16.16 -0.24 1.67
N THR A 363 -15.54 -0.76 0.59
CA THR A 363 -15.06 0.08 -0.51
C THR A 363 -16.24 0.57 -1.35
N PRO A 364 -16.43 1.89 -1.52
CA PRO A 364 -17.56 2.42 -2.28
C PRO A 364 -17.46 2.12 -3.77
N ALA A 365 -18.60 2.20 -4.45
CA ALA A 365 -18.66 2.11 -5.91
C ALA A 365 -17.71 3.13 -6.54
N SER A 366 -17.04 2.72 -7.62
CA SER A 366 -15.95 3.44 -8.30
C SER A 366 -14.68 3.71 -7.48
N ASP A 367 -14.65 3.47 -6.16
CA ASP A 367 -13.49 3.69 -5.29
C ASP A 367 -12.76 5.02 -5.60
N PRO A 368 -13.42 6.19 -5.44
CA PRO A 368 -12.89 7.48 -5.91
C PRO A 368 -11.58 7.89 -5.21
N LEU A 369 -11.27 7.31 -4.06
CA LEU A 369 -10.04 7.55 -3.30
C LEU A 369 -9.00 6.43 -3.47
N ALA A 370 -9.23 5.44 -4.33
CA ALA A 370 -8.35 4.29 -4.58
C ALA A 370 -7.93 3.54 -3.30
N GLN A 371 -8.89 3.26 -2.43
CA GLN A 371 -8.70 2.65 -1.12
C GLN A 371 -8.54 1.13 -1.15
N SER A 372 -9.05 0.46 -2.18
CA SER A 372 -9.05 -1.01 -2.31
C SER A 372 -7.68 -1.67 -2.24
N LEU A 373 -6.62 -0.98 -2.66
CA LEU A 373 -5.26 -1.53 -2.82
C LEU A 373 -5.14 -2.68 -3.84
N ASP A 374 -6.19 -2.97 -4.62
CA ASP A 374 -6.25 -4.06 -5.60
C ASP A 374 -5.04 -4.10 -6.55
N PHE A 375 -4.58 -2.95 -7.06
CA PHE A 375 -3.37 -2.90 -7.90
C PHE A 375 -2.12 -3.38 -7.14
N PHE A 376 -1.98 -2.96 -5.88
CA PHE A 376 -0.87 -3.38 -5.04
C PHE A 376 -0.94 -4.88 -4.72
N VAL A 377 -2.09 -5.39 -4.30
CA VAL A 377 -2.25 -6.80 -3.89
C VAL A 377 -2.27 -7.80 -5.06
N HIS A 378 -2.79 -7.41 -6.23
CA HIS A 378 -2.91 -8.32 -7.38
C HIS A 378 -1.78 -8.19 -8.39
N VAL A 379 -0.97 -7.12 -8.34
CA VAL A 379 0.16 -6.92 -9.26
C VAL A 379 1.48 -6.83 -8.51
N ILE A 380 1.61 -5.91 -7.55
CA ILE A 380 2.90 -5.58 -6.92
C ILE A 380 3.36 -6.67 -5.94
N GLU A 381 2.50 -7.13 -5.03
CA GLU A 381 2.84 -8.19 -4.08
C GLU A 381 3.26 -9.51 -4.77
N PRO A 382 2.53 -10.03 -5.79
CA PRO A 382 2.97 -11.21 -6.53
C PRO A 382 4.34 -11.05 -7.21
N ILE A 383 4.65 -9.88 -7.77
CA ILE A 383 5.96 -9.59 -8.37
C ILE A 383 7.06 -9.65 -7.30
N LYS A 384 6.82 -9.02 -6.14
CA LYS A 384 7.77 -9.04 -5.03
C LYS A 384 7.96 -10.45 -4.46
N ASP A 385 6.88 -11.21 -4.32
CA ASP A 385 6.91 -12.56 -3.79
C ASP A 385 7.70 -13.51 -4.71
N ALA A 386 7.63 -13.31 -6.03
CA ALA A 386 8.51 -14.00 -6.97
C ALA A 386 9.99 -13.74 -6.69
N LEU A 387 10.34 -12.54 -6.20
CA LEU A 387 11.69 -12.16 -5.79
C LEU A 387 12.06 -12.62 -4.37
N GLY A 388 11.17 -13.35 -3.68
CA GLY A 388 11.38 -13.78 -2.29
C GLY A 388 11.18 -12.65 -1.28
N VAL A 389 10.32 -11.69 -1.61
CA VAL A 389 9.92 -10.57 -0.74
C VAL A 389 8.39 -10.57 -0.60
N ALA A 390 7.91 -10.90 0.59
CA ALA A 390 6.57 -10.53 1.04
C ALA A 390 6.72 -9.64 2.26
N TRP A 391 6.21 -8.41 2.19
CA TRP A 391 6.16 -7.57 3.39
C TRP A 391 4.93 -7.93 4.19
N CYS A 392 5.08 -7.93 5.51
CA CYS A 392 3.93 -8.01 6.38
C CYS A 392 3.07 -6.76 6.12
N THR A 393 1.82 -6.96 5.73
CA THR A 393 0.87 -5.90 5.39
C THR A 393 0.07 -5.41 6.60
N GLY A 394 0.33 -5.97 7.79
CA GLY A 394 -0.21 -5.49 9.06
C GLY A 394 -1.29 -6.39 9.69
N SER A 395 -1.93 -7.29 8.93
CA SER A 395 -2.98 -8.20 9.42
C SER A 395 -3.04 -9.50 8.62
N GLY A 396 -3.59 -10.55 9.22
CA GLY A 396 -3.81 -11.89 8.68
C GLY A 396 -2.53 -12.69 8.45
N TYR A 397 -1.38 -12.20 8.88
CA TYR A 397 -0.12 -12.91 8.73
C TYR A 397 0.04 -13.96 9.82
N VAL A 398 0.80 -15.01 9.51
CA VAL A 398 1.28 -16.01 10.45
C VAL A 398 2.80 -15.97 10.44
N VAL A 399 3.41 -15.97 11.62
CA VAL A 399 4.84 -15.90 11.85
C VAL A 399 5.32 -17.06 12.72
N ARG A 400 6.48 -17.62 12.38
CA ARG A 400 7.22 -18.58 13.20
C ARG A 400 7.77 -17.86 14.43
N ARG A 401 7.46 -18.37 15.63
CA ARG A 401 7.90 -17.78 16.90
C ARG A 401 9.42 -17.59 16.96
N GLU A 402 10.17 -18.66 16.66
CA GLU A 402 11.64 -18.67 16.65
C GLU A 402 12.23 -17.53 15.79
N ALA A 403 11.70 -17.32 14.58
CA ALA A 403 12.21 -16.29 13.69
C ALA A 403 11.91 -14.87 14.19
N LEU A 404 10.77 -14.70 14.87
CA LEU A 404 10.38 -13.43 15.49
C LEU A 404 11.26 -13.12 16.71
N GLU A 405 11.53 -14.11 17.55
CA GLU A 405 12.43 -13.98 18.69
C GLU A 405 13.87 -13.66 18.25
N GLU A 406 14.35 -14.30 17.17
CA GLU A 406 15.70 -14.09 16.66
C GLU A 406 15.95 -12.62 16.27
N ILE A 407 14.96 -11.94 15.70
CA ILE A 407 15.06 -10.52 15.34
C ILE A 407 14.83 -9.57 16.53
N GLY A 408 14.54 -10.09 17.72
CA GLY A 408 14.24 -9.31 18.92
C GLY A 408 12.77 -8.88 19.02
N ASN A 409 11.85 -9.72 18.54
CA ASN A 409 10.41 -9.49 18.46
C ASN A 409 10.01 -8.33 17.53
N PHE A 410 8.83 -7.73 17.71
CA PHE A 410 8.38 -6.62 16.88
C PHE A 410 9.24 -5.37 17.17
N PRO A 411 9.80 -4.71 16.14
CA PRO A 411 10.72 -3.60 16.33
C PRO A 411 9.99 -2.38 16.91
N LEU A 412 10.44 -1.93 18.08
CA LEU A 412 9.90 -0.76 18.75
C LEU A 412 10.36 0.54 18.07
N GLY A 413 9.47 1.52 18.02
CA GLY A 413 9.79 2.87 17.52
C GLY A 413 9.79 3.01 15.99
N SER A 414 9.31 2.02 15.24
CA SER A 414 8.91 2.20 13.82
C SER A 414 7.43 2.58 13.73
N LEU A 415 7.07 3.45 12.78
CA LEU A 415 5.68 3.72 12.42
C LEU A 415 5.08 2.69 11.44
N ALA A 416 5.91 1.78 10.92
CA ALA A 416 5.56 0.64 10.08
C ALA A 416 6.27 -0.60 10.62
N GLU A 417 5.86 -1.05 11.80
CA GLU A 417 6.48 -2.18 12.51
C GLU A 417 6.37 -3.48 11.72
N ASP A 418 5.33 -3.62 10.91
CA ASP A 418 5.05 -4.76 10.04
C ASP A 418 6.10 -4.92 8.92
N VAL A 419 6.32 -3.86 8.13
CA VAL A 419 7.34 -3.81 7.09
C VAL A 419 8.72 -3.96 7.72
N ALA A 420 8.97 -3.32 8.86
CA ALA A 420 10.24 -3.47 9.59
C ALA A 420 10.48 -4.91 10.05
N THR A 421 9.48 -5.58 10.64
CA THR A 421 9.54 -6.98 11.08
C THR A 421 9.95 -7.91 9.94
N SER A 422 9.17 -7.89 8.85
CA SER A 422 9.43 -8.75 7.70
C SER A 422 10.80 -8.46 7.05
N THR A 423 11.21 -7.19 7.01
CA THR A 423 12.52 -6.80 6.47
C THR A 423 13.68 -7.30 7.36
N LEU A 424 13.57 -7.20 8.68
CA LEU A 424 14.57 -7.73 9.61
C LEU A 424 14.69 -9.26 9.52
N MET A 425 13.58 -9.98 9.32
CA MET A 425 13.59 -11.43 9.08
C MET A 425 14.39 -11.80 7.84
N LEU A 426 14.15 -11.11 6.71
CA LEU A 426 14.94 -11.27 5.49
C LEU A 426 16.43 -10.97 5.74
N GLY A 427 16.72 -9.97 6.57
CA GLY A 427 18.06 -9.61 7.00
C GLY A 427 18.83 -10.69 7.77
N ARG A 428 18.09 -11.57 8.45
CA ARG A 428 18.59 -12.77 9.15
C ARG A 428 18.54 -14.05 8.31
N GLY A 429 18.23 -13.94 7.02
CA GLY A 429 18.24 -15.06 6.09
C GLY A 429 16.98 -15.93 6.14
N TRP A 430 15.96 -15.49 6.87
CA TRP A 430 14.62 -16.06 6.76
C TRP A 430 13.95 -15.67 5.46
N ARG A 431 12.88 -16.37 5.12
CA ARG A 431 12.05 -16.17 3.93
C ARG A 431 10.66 -15.70 4.35
N THR A 432 10.04 -14.93 3.47
CA THR A 432 8.65 -14.50 3.62
C THR A 432 7.83 -14.88 2.39
N ALA A 433 6.53 -15.08 2.60
CA ALA A 433 5.61 -15.59 1.58
C ALA A 433 4.33 -14.76 1.50
N TYR A 434 3.98 -14.33 0.29
CA TYR A 434 2.66 -13.79 0.00
C TYR A 434 1.73 -14.92 -0.48
N ILE A 435 0.58 -15.10 0.17
CA ILE A 435 -0.42 -16.12 -0.16
C ILE A 435 -1.57 -15.43 -0.88
N HIS A 436 -1.74 -15.67 -2.18
CA HIS A 436 -2.64 -14.89 -3.03
C HIS A 436 -4.10 -15.34 -2.95
N GLU A 437 -4.58 -15.61 -1.73
CA GLU A 437 -5.94 -16.04 -1.44
C GLU A 437 -6.68 -15.00 -0.61
N ALA A 438 -7.97 -14.81 -0.88
CA ALA A 438 -8.82 -13.91 -0.11
C ALA A 438 -9.20 -14.55 1.24
N LEU A 439 -8.33 -14.40 2.24
CA LEU A 439 -8.46 -15.08 3.56
C LEU A 439 -8.87 -14.16 4.70
N GLN A 440 -8.98 -12.86 4.47
CA GLN A 440 -9.47 -11.89 5.45
C GLN A 440 -10.08 -10.69 4.73
N PHE A 441 -11.02 -10.02 5.39
CA PHE A 441 -11.67 -8.82 4.89
C PHE A 441 -11.88 -7.81 6.00
N GLY A 442 -11.45 -6.58 5.80
CA GLY A 442 -11.65 -5.49 6.76
C GLY A 442 -12.25 -4.22 6.17
N THR A 443 -12.00 -3.09 6.83
CA THR A 443 -12.59 -1.81 6.45
C THR A 443 -11.55 -0.78 6.02
N VAL A 444 -11.95 0.07 5.07
CA VAL A 444 -11.21 1.28 4.69
C VAL A 444 -11.79 2.49 5.43
N PRO A 445 -11.01 3.57 5.62
CA PRO A 445 -11.52 4.81 6.20
C PRO A 445 -12.79 5.32 5.50
N GLU A 446 -13.78 5.73 6.30
CA GLU A 446 -15.08 6.17 5.82
C GLU A 446 -15.10 7.62 5.32
N ASP A 447 -14.04 8.40 5.60
CA ASP A 447 -13.94 9.79 5.18
C ASP A 447 -12.57 10.18 4.61
N PHE A 448 -12.55 11.34 3.95
CA PHE A 448 -11.35 11.89 3.33
C PHE A 448 -10.22 12.14 4.34
N GLY A 449 -10.56 12.63 5.52
CA GLY A 449 -9.58 12.92 6.58
C GLY A 449 -8.88 11.67 7.11
N GLY A 450 -9.64 10.61 7.35
CA GLY A 450 -9.15 9.29 7.74
C GLY A 450 -8.29 8.66 6.65
N HIS A 451 -8.70 8.77 5.39
CA HIS A 451 -7.90 8.34 4.24
C HIS A 451 -6.54 9.05 4.19
N LEU A 452 -6.51 10.38 4.27
CA LEU A 452 -5.26 11.15 4.26
C LEU A 452 -4.33 10.75 5.41
N LYS A 453 -4.85 10.63 6.62
CA LYS A 453 -4.07 10.19 7.80
C LYS A 453 -3.49 8.79 7.60
N GLN A 454 -4.27 7.88 7.03
CA GLN A 454 -3.80 6.51 6.76
C GLN A 454 -2.64 6.50 5.77
N ARG A 455 -2.82 7.14 4.62
CA ARG A 455 -1.82 7.13 3.54
C ARG A 455 -0.54 7.90 3.87
N THR A 456 -0.67 9.05 4.53
CA THR A 456 0.51 9.83 4.95
C THR A 456 1.31 9.10 6.04
N ARG A 457 0.64 8.42 6.98
CA ARG A 457 1.33 7.59 7.98
C ARG A 457 2.12 6.45 7.34
N TRP A 458 1.53 5.74 6.37
CA TRP A 458 2.22 4.67 5.65
C TRP A 458 3.45 5.20 4.91
N ALA A 459 3.35 6.37 4.27
CA ALA A 459 4.48 6.99 3.59
C ALA A 459 5.60 7.38 4.57
N ILE A 460 5.27 8.03 5.70
CA ILE A 460 6.26 8.36 6.73
C ILE A 460 6.89 7.09 7.28
N GLY A 461 6.09 6.09 7.67
CA GLY A 461 6.58 4.85 8.26
C GLY A 461 7.48 4.05 7.32
N THR A 462 7.18 4.08 6.02
CA THR A 462 8.03 3.49 4.98
C THR A 462 9.39 4.19 4.92
N VAL A 463 9.42 5.53 4.85
CA VAL A 463 10.68 6.29 4.78
C VAL A 463 11.46 6.17 6.09
N ASP A 464 10.80 6.23 7.23
CA ASP A 464 11.41 6.08 8.56
C ASP A 464 12.08 4.72 8.73
N THR A 465 11.36 3.65 8.42
CA THR A 465 11.88 2.28 8.43
C THR A 465 13.06 2.15 7.48
N ALA A 466 12.95 2.71 6.28
CA ALA A 466 14.03 2.67 5.30
C ALA A 466 15.29 3.38 5.81
N VAL A 467 15.17 4.58 6.38
CA VAL A 467 16.32 5.31 6.94
C VAL A 467 17.00 4.49 8.06
N LYS A 468 16.21 3.92 8.98
CA LYS A 468 16.72 3.05 10.06
C LYS A 468 17.45 1.81 9.53
N LEU A 469 16.97 1.25 8.42
CA LEU A 469 17.55 0.10 7.74
C LEU A 469 18.54 0.48 6.62
N LYS A 470 19.01 1.74 6.58
CA LYS A 470 19.98 2.24 5.58
C LYS A 470 19.54 1.93 4.13
N PHE A 471 18.27 2.16 3.86
CA PHE A 471 17.56 1.90 2.62
C PHE A 471 17.68 0.45 2.12
N CYS A 472 17.91 -0.50 3.03
CA CYS A 472 18.18 -1.91 2.74
C CYS A 472 19.42 -2.17 1.87
N LEU A 473 20.34 -1.20 1.77
CA LEU A 473 21.50 -1.32 0.89
C LEU A 473 22.70 -2.00 1.60
N TRP A 474 22.95 -1.65 2.86
CA TRP A 474 24.05 -2.19 3.66
C TRP A 474 23.76 -2.20 5.17
N GLY A 475 24.58 -2.92 5.94
CA GLY A 475 24.48 -3.04 7.40
C GLY A 475 24.05 -4.43 7.88
N ASP A 476 24.24 -4.69 9.17
CA ASP A 476 24.01 -6.02 9.76
C ASP A 476 22.54 -6.44 9.69
N ALA A 477 21.62 -5.49 9.82
CA ALA A 477 20.18 -5.70 9.75
C ALA A 477 19.68 -6.21 8.38
N VAL A 478 20.49 -6.12 7.33
CA VAL A 478 20.14 -6.59 5.96
C VAL A 478 21.21 -7.51 5.37
N ARG A 479 22.11 -8.02 6.22
CA ARG A 479 23.33 -8.72 5.80
C ARG A 479 23.03 -9.96 4.96
N GLN A 480 22.04 -10.76 5.35
CA GLN A 480 21.69 -12.01 4.66
C GLN A 480 20.65 -11.84 3.55
N MET A 481 20.20 -10.61 3.28
CA MET A 481 19.31 -10.38 2.13
C MET A 481 20.03 -10.62 0.82
N THR A 482 19.33 -11.26 -0.11
CA THR A 482 19.72 -11.34 -1.52
C THR A 482 19.71 -9.96 -2.19
N PHE A 483 20.40 -9.83 -3.32
CA PHE A 483 20.38 -8.61 -4.11
C PHE A 483 18.95 -8.17 -4.49
N ALA A 484 18.10 -9.11 -4.92
CA ALA A 484 16.72 -8.82 -5.29
C ALA A 484 15.89 -8.28 -4.11
N GLN A 485 16.09 -8.83 -2.92
CA GLN A 485 15.43 -8.37 -1.70
C GLN A 485 15.87 -6.95 -1.32
N ARG A 486 17.19 -6.68 -1.35
CA ARG A 486 17.74 -5.34 -1.10
C ARG A 486 17.24 -4.32 -2.11
N PHE A 487 17.25 -4.68 -3.39
CA PHE A 487 16.76 -3.83 -4.47
C PHE A 487 15.27 -3.52 -4.32
N SER A 488 14.44 -4.50 -3.96
CA SER A 488 13.02 -4.27 -3.68
C SER A 488 12.80 -3.34 -2.48
N GLY A 489 13.56 -3.51 -1.39
CA GLY A 489 13.51 -2.63 -0.22
C GLY A 489 13.91 -1.20 -0.55
N PHE A 490 15.00 -1.04 -1.32
CA PHE A 490 15.46 0.26 -1.81
C PHE A 490 14.38 0.94 -2.66
N LEU A 491 13.89 0.27 -3.73
CA LEU A 491 12.92 0.85 -4.65
C LEU A 491 11.65 1.36 -3.95
N TYR A 492 11.11 0.59 -3.00
CA TYR A 492 9.90 0.99 -2.27
C TYR A 492 10.07 2.23 -1.44
N ALA A 493 11.19 2.30 -0.71
CA ALA A 493 11.54 3.45 0.08
C ALA A 493 11.74 4.69 -0.78
N THR A 494 12.49 4.56 -1.88
CA THR A 494 12.82 5.70 -2.72
C THR A 494 11.59 6.20 -3.49
N LEU A 495 10.66 5.33 -3.90
CA LEU A 495 9.42 5.74 -4.57
C LEU A 495 8.60 6.70 -3.69
N SER A 496 8.57 6.48 -2.37
CA SER A 496 7.94 7.39 -1.41
C SER A 496 8.62 8.75 -1.39
N VAL A 497 9.96 8.80 -1.39
CA VAL A 497 10.73 10.05 -1.42
C VAL A 497 10.57 10.79 -2.76
N TYR A 498 10.46 10.07 -3.88
CA TYR A 498 10.28 10.66 -5.21
C TYR A 498 8.94 11.37 -5.39
N THR A 499 7.97 11.17 -4.50
CA THR A 499 6.74 12.00 -4.48
C THR A 499 7.04 13.49 -4.29
N LEU A 500 8.18 13.85 -3.69
CA LEU A 500 8.68 15.23 -3.60
C LEU A 500 8.93 15.80 -4.99
N LEU A 501 9.66 15.06 -5.82
CA LEU A 501 10.00 15.42 -7.19
C LEU A 501 8.75 15.51 -8.08
N LEU A 502 7.84 14.54 -7.95
CA LEU A 502 6.54 14.59 -8.63
C LEU A 502 5.75 15.85 -8.23
N THR A 503 5.70 16.17 -6.94
CA THR A 503 4.99 17.37 -6.48
C THR A 503 5.61 18.66 -7.01
N LEU A 504 6.94 18.77 -7.02
CA LEU A 504 7.64 19.90 -7.63
C LEU A 504 7.32 20.04 -9.12
N SER A 505 7.23 18.92 -9.84
CA SER A 505 6.86 18.92 -11.26
C SER A 505 5.45 19.49 -11.50
N LEU A 506 4.49 19.20 -10.61
CA LEU A 506 3.13 19.72 -10.71
C LEU A 506 3.15 21.25 -10.66
N PHE A 507 3.87 21.87 -9.73
CA PHE A 507 3.94 23.34 -9.65
C PHE A 507 4.53 23.99 -10.90
N ALA A 508 5.43 23.31 -11.62
CA ALA A 508 6.10 23.89 -12.77
C ALA A 508 5.22 23.95 -14.03
N ILE A 509 4.24 23.06 -14.17
CA ILE A 509 3.34 22.97 -15.33
C ILE A 509 2.57 24.28 -15.61
N PRO A 510 1.79 24.85 -14.66
CA PRO A 510 1.04 26.08 -14.90
C PRO A 510 1.94 27.28 -15.21
N ILE A 511 3.11 27.37 -14.54
CA ILE A 511 4.09 28.44 -14.77
C ILE A 511 4.57 28.42 -16.22
N ILE A 512 4.88 27.24 -16.72
CA ILE A 512 5.36 27.03 -18.07
C ILE A 512 4.29 27.36 -19.12
N LEU A 513 3.04 26.94 -18.90
CA LEU A 513 1.90 27.29 -19.78
C LEU A 513 1.70 28.81 -19.86
N LEU A 514 1.85 29.52 -18.74
CA LEU A 514 1.73 30.98 -18.68
C LEU A 514 2.93 31.73 -19.27
N TRP A 515 4.10 31.09 -19.36
CA TRP A 515 5.32 31.69 -19.89
C TRP A 515 5.21 32.11 -21.35
N GLY A 516 4.35 31.45 -22.14
CA GLY A 516 4.11 31.82 -23.55
C GLY A 516 5.32 31.60 -24.46
N LYS A 517 6.22 30.69 -24.07
CA LYS A 517 7.32 30.19 -24.90
C LYS A 517 6.98 28.79 -25.38
N ARG A 518 7.59 28.38 -26.49
CA ARG A 518 7.44 27.01 -27.03
C ARG A 518 7.89 25.99 -26.00
N LEU A 519 7.07 24.98 -25.73
CA LEU A 519 7.39 23.87 -24.82
C LEU A 519 8.32 22.84 -25.48
N VAL A 520 8.23 22.76 -26.80
CA VAL A 520 9.01 21.85 -27.63
C VAL A 520 9.86 22.68 -28.58
N ALA A 521 11.18 22.66 -28.34
CA ALA A 521 12.14 23.32 -29.21
C ALA A 521 12.60 22.35 -30.31
N PHE A 522 12.64 22.85 -31.53
CA PHE A 522 13.10 22.16 -32.73
C PHE A 522 13.69 23.19 -33.69
N ALA A 523 14.64 22.77 -34.53
CA ALA A 523 15.30 23.65 -35.50
C ALA A 523 14.64 23.61 -36.89
N THR A 524 14.12 22.45 -37.29
CA THR A 524 13.52 22.23 -38.62
C THR A 524 12.17 21.52 -38.48
N GLU A 525 11.30 21.65 -39.49
CA GLU A 525 10.01 20.94 -39.51
C GLU A 525 10.19 19.41 -39.45
N GLU A 526 11.26 18.89 -40.06
CA GLU A 526 11.63 17.48 -39.97
C GLU A 526 11.89 17.03 -38.51
N GLN A 527 12.59 17.83 -37.72
CA GLN A 527 12.80 17.54 -36.29
C GLN A 527 11.48 17.54 -35.52
N LEU A 528 10.56 18.46 -35.85
CA LEU A 528 9.23 18.47 -35.24
C LEU A 528 8.46 17.19 -35.58
N ARG A 529 8.53 16.70 -36.83
CA ARG A 529 7.91 15.42 -37.22
C ARG A 529 8.50 14.25 -36.44
N TRP A 530 9.83 14.16 -36.31
CA TRP A 530 10.46 13.09 -35.51
C TRP A 530 10.01 13.11 -34.05
N LEU A 531 9.89 14.29 -33.44
CA LEU A 531 9.40 14.44 -32.07
C LEU A 531 7.94 14.00 -31.94
N ILE A 532 7.08 14.34 -32.91
CA ILE A 532 5.69 13.89 -32.94
C ILE A 532 5.61 12.37 -33.10
N TRP A 533 6.37 11.77 -34.01
CA TRP A 533 6.36 10.33 -34.27
C TRP A 533 6.86 9.51 -33.07
N SER A 534 7.95 9.95 -32.45
CA SER A 534 8.49 9.29 -31.25
C SER A 534 7.60 9.50 -30.03
N CYS A 535 6.97 10.67 -29.87
CA CYS A 535 5.96 10.92 -28.83
C CYS A 535 4.72 10.05 -29.01
N PHE A 536 4.24 9.90 -30.25
CA PHE A 536 3.15 9.00 -30.60
C PHE A 536 3.50 7.55 -30.23
N ALA A 537 4.67 7.06 -30.66
CA ALA A 537 5.12 5.71 -30.35
C ALA A 537 5.24 5.49 -28.83
N ALA A 538 5.82 6.45 -28.09
CA ALA A 538 5.92 6.38 -26.63
C ALA A 538 4.55 6.34 -25.96
N THR A 539 3.61 7.18 -26.40
CA THR A 539 2.25 7.24 -25.85
C THR A 539 1.50 5.93 -26.07
N ILE A 540 1.46 5.43 -27.31
CA ILE A 540 0.75 4.20 -27.65
C ILE A 540 1.39 3.00 -26.94
N SER A 541 2.72 2.92 -26.91
CA SER A 541 3.44 1.88 -26.18
C SER A 541 3.10 1.92 -24.67
N ASN A 542 3.05 3.10 -24.06
CA ASN A 542 2.69 3.24 -22.66
C ASN A 542 1.25 2.78 -22.39
N ARG A 543 0.31 3.15 -23.24
CA ARG A 543 -1.11 2.73 -23.12
C ARG A 543 -1.28 1.22 -23.20
N LEU A 544 -0.59 0.57 -24.14
CA LEU A 544 -0.60 -0.89 -24.26
C LEU A 544 0.02 -1.56 -23.04
N CYS A 545 1.11 -0.99 -22.52
CA CYS A 545 1.76 -1.46 -21.30
C CYS A 545 0.84 -1.34 -20.07
N GLU A 546 0.20 -0.18 -19.87
CA GLU A 546 -0.77 0.06 -18.78
C GLU A 546 -1.94 -0.91 -18.86
N MET A 547 -2.52 -1.08 -20.06
CA MET A 547 -3.62 -2.02 -20.27
C MET A 547 -3.23 -3.44 -19.87
N ALA A 548 -2.06 -3.92 -20.32
CA ALA A 548 -1.58 -5.25 -19.97
C ALA A 548 -1.26 -5.40 -18.46
N LEU A 549 -0.63 -4.38 -17.87
CA LEU A 549 -0.21 -4.36 -16.47
C LEU A 549 -1.41 -4.36 -15.51
N PHE A 550 -2.50 -3.65 -15.86
CA PHE A 550 -3.65 -3.47 -14.97
C PHE A 550 -4.67 -4.62 -15.01
N ILE A 551 -4.59 -5.53 -15.98
CA ILE A 551 -5.52 -6.66 -16.12
C ILE A 551 -5.75 -7.45 -14.82
N PRO A 552 -4.71 -7.82 -14.02
CA PRO A 552 -4.92 -8.60 -12.81
C PRO A 552 -5.78 -7.92 -11.74
N ALA A 553 -5.66 -6.60 -11.61
CA ALA A 553 -6.42 -5.79 -10.65
C ALA A 553 -7.70 -5.19 -11.26
N GLY A 554 -7.85 -5.27 -12.59
CA GLY A 554 -8.85 -4.55 -13.36
C GLY A 554 -8.31 -3.24 -13.93
N TYR A 555 -8.55 -3.01 -15.24
CA TYR A 555 -8.04 -1.86 -15.98
C TYR A 555 -8.38 -0.52 -15.32
N HIS A 556 -9.66 -0.28 -15.02
CA HIS A 556 -10.10 0.96 -14.39
C HIS A 556 -9.54 1.14 -12.97
N THR A 557 -9.30 0.04 -12.25
CA THR A 557 -8.68 0.06 -10.92
C THR A 557 -7.24 0.55 -11.01
N GLY A 558 -6.47 0.05 -11.98
CA GLY A 558 -5.12 0.53 -12.26
C GLY A 558 -5.10 2.01 -12.67
N GLN A 559 -6.02 2.44 -13.56
CA GLN A 559 -6.14 3.85 -13.92
C GLN A 559 -6.40 4.75 -12.69
N ARG A 560 -7.31 4.35 -11.79
CA ARG A 560 -7.57 5.08 -10.55
C ARG A 560 -6.32 5.12 -9.66
N GLY A 561 -5.57 4.03 -9.59
CA GLY A 561 -4.27 3.97 -8.92
C GLY A 561 -3.28 5.01 -9.44
N SER A 562 -3.15 5.16 -10.77
CA SER A 562 -2.29 6.19 -11.38
C SER A 562 -2.75 7.61 -11.05
N ARG A 563 -4.07 7.87 -11.06
CA ARG A 563 -4.63 9.18 -10.68
C ARG A 563 -4.41 9.48 -9.19
N TYR A 564 -4.55 8.46 -8.35
CA TYR A 564 -4.27 8.53 -6.91
C TYR A 564 -2.85 9.01 -6.65
N GLN A 565 -1.86 8.50 -7.37
CA GLN A 565 -0.48 8.94 -7.21
C GLN A 565 -0.31 10.44 -7.44
N LEU A 566 -1.04 11.03 -8.41
CA LEU A 566 -0.96 12.45 -8.72
C LEU A 566 -1.62 13.32 -7.65
N TRP A 567 -2.86 13.03 -7.24
CA TRP A 567 -3.56 13.90 -6.29
C TRP A 567 -3.07 13.70 -4.84
N MET A 568 -2.53 12.52 -4.49
CA MET A 568 -1.91 12.31 -3.18
C MET A 568 -0.49 12.82 -3.05
N SER A 569 0.23 13.04 -4.17
CA SER A 569 1.64 13.46 -4.12
C SER A 569 1.88 14.69 -3.25
N PRO A 570 1.07 15.77 -3.30
CA PRO A 570 1.32 16.98 -2.52
C PRO A 570 1.18 16.74 -1.01
N TYR A 571 0.22 15.90 -0.61
CA TYR A 571 0.02 15.53 0.79
C TYR A 571 1.18 14.71 1.33
N ILE A 572 1.61 13.70 0.57
CA ILE A 572 2.75 12.84 0.94
C ILE A 572 4.04 13.67 0.97
N ALA A 573 4.28 14.50 -0.04
CA ALA A 573 5.44 15.37 -0.13
C ALA A 573 5.53 16.33 1.05
N LEU A 574 4.45 17.05 1.36
CA LEU A 574 4.39 17.96 2.51
C LEU A 574 4.67 17.21 3.81
N CYS A 575 4.10 16.02 3.97
CA CYS A 575 4.28 15.20 5.14
C CYS A 575 5.75 14.76 5.32
N ILE A 576 6.39 14.26 4.25
CA ILE A 576 7.81 13.88 4.25
C ILE A 576 8.70 15.09 4.58
N VAL A 577 8.45 16.26 3.95
CA VAL A 577 9.21 17.50 4.24
C VAL A 577 9.13 17.86 5.71
N ARG A 578 7.91 17.86 6.27
CA ARG A 578 7.70 18.26 7.68
C ARG A 578 8.30 17.26 8.66
N SER A 579 8.30 15.97 8.34
CA SER A 579 8.81 14.93 9.25
C SER A 579 10.33 14.75 9.20
N PHE A 580 10.97 14.96 8.05
CA PHE A 580 12.40 14.61 7.89
C PHE A 580 13.32 15.79 7.58
N PHE A 581 12.82 16.90 7.04
CA PHE A 581 13.67 17.99 6.53
C PHE A 581 13.46 19.31 7.28
N LEU A 582 12.23 19.60 7.70
CA LEU A 582 11.86 20.89 8.25
C LEU A 582 12.13 20.92 9.77
N PRO A 583 12.85 21.93 10.31
CA PRO A 583 12.99 22.07 11.75
C PRO A 583 11.65 22.47 12.40
N THR A 584 11.47 22.15 13.68
CA THR A 584 10.19 22.34 14.41
C THR A 584 9.70 23.78 14.40
N TRP A 585 10.59 24.78 14.45
CA TRP A 585 10.25 26.20 14.39
C TRP A 585 9.73 26.67 13.02
N LEU A 586 10.01 25.92 11.94
CA LEU A 586 9.42 26.14 10.62
C LEU A 586 8.14 25.31 10.40
N GLY A 587 7.63 24.67 11.44
CA GLY A 587 6.47 23.78 11.34
C GLY A 587 6.82 22.32 11.04
N GLY A 588 8.09 21.93 11.25
CA GLY A 588 8.51 20.55 11.32
C GLY A 588 7.74 19.79 12.39
N GLN A 589 7.41 18.53 12.10
CA GLN A 589 6.59 17.69 12.97
C GLN A 589 7.40 16.47 13.40
N THR A 590 7.42 16.21 14.70
CA THR A 590 7.90 14.93 15.19
C THR A 590 6.96 13.83 14.71
N GLN A 591 7.51 12.65 14.46
CA GLN A 591 6.78 11.46 14.05
C GLN A 591 5.86 11.00 15.21
N ALA A 592 4.70 11.63 15.34
CA ALA A 592 3.72 11.31 16.37
C ALA A 592 2.64 10.39 15.80
N PHE A 593 2.46 9.22 16.40
CA PHE A 593 1.41 8.29 16.03
C PHE A 593 0.12 8.64 16.76
N LYS A 594 -0.99 8.70 16.02
CA LYS A 594 -2.34 8.68 16.58
C LYS A 594 -3.05 7.44 16.02
N PRO A 595 -3.57 6.52 16.86
CA PRO A 595 -4.27 5.33 16.41
C PRO A 595 -5.42 5.70 15.46
N THR A 596 -5.51 5.03 14.31
CA THR A 596 -6.51 5.34 13.28
C THR A 596 -7.92 4.93 13.72
N GLY A 597 -8.06 3.79 14.42
CA GLY A 597 -9.34 3.21 14.80
C GLY A 597 -10.14 4.02 15.83
N SER A 598 -9.47 4.88 16.60
CA SER A 598 -10.11 5.77 17.59
C SER A 598 -10.70 7.06 17.03
N LEU A 599 -10.63 7.27 15.71
CA LEU A 599 -11.06 8.52 15.07
C LEU A 599 -12.40 8.33 14.37
N GLY A 600 -13.48 8.76 15.02
CA GLY A 600 -14.79 8.85 14.37
C GLY A 600 -14.78 9.78 13.14
N SER A 601 -15.69 9.53 12.20
CA SER A 601 -15.80 10.38 11.01
C SER A 601 -16.31 11.77 11.37
N ALA A 602 -15.51 12.80 11.10
CA ALA A 602 -15.88 14.18 11.43
C ALA A 602 -17.00 14.71 10.53
N LEU A 603 -17.08 14.19 9.30
CA LEU A 603 -17.99 14.65 8.25
C LEU A 603 -19.09 13.63 7.91
N ASN A 604 -18.94 12.37 8.34
CA ASN A 604 -19.84 11.24 8.03
C ASN A 604 -20.20 11.19 6.54
N GLU A 605 -19.21 11.40 5.67
CA GLU A 605 -19.40 11.72 4.24
C GLU A 605 -20.22 10.67 3.50
N ARG A 606 -20.04 9.40 3.88
CA ARG A 606 -20.68 8.23 3.26
C ARG A 606 -22.01 7.85 3.88
N ASP A 607 -22.34 8.36 5.06
CA ASP A 607 -23.59 8.06 5.76
C ASP A 607 -24.73 8.91 5.15
N PRO A 608 -25.77 8.28 4.56
CA PRO A 608 -26.85 9.01 3.90
C PRO A 608 -27.66 9.92 4.85
N LYS A 609 -27.66 9.64 6.16
CA LYS A 609 -28.42 10.36 7.18
C LYS A 609 -27.55 11.38 7.94
N LYS A 610 -26.31 11.03 8.27
CA LYS A 610 -25.42 11.85 9.10
C LYS A 610 -24.47 12.76 8.32
N SER A 611 -24.38 12.59 7.00
CA SER A 611 -23.49 13.41 6.15
C SER A 611 -23.75 14.90 6.30
N LYS A 612 -22.69 15.66 6.58
CA LYS A 612 -22.75 17.13 6.64
C LYS A 612 -23.05 17.69 5.25
N ASN A 613 -23.71 18.85 5.18
CA ASN A 613 -24.03 19.48 3.90
C ASN A 613 -22.78 19.84 3.07
N MET A 614 -22.97 20.05 1.76
CA MET A 614 -21.90 20.32 0.80
C MET A 614 -21.02 21.51 1.19
N PHE A 615 -21.58 22.59 1.73
CA PHE A 615 -20.80 23.78 2.11
C PHE A 615 -19.83 23.49 3.26
N VAL A 616 -20.28 22.73 4.26
CA VAL A 616 -19.43 22.30 5.38
C VAL A 616 -18.32 21.38 4.87
N ARG A 617 -18.65 20.40 4.01
CA ARG A 617 -17.66 19.50 3.42
C ARG A 617 -16.62 20.26 2.60
N LEU A 618 -17.04 21.14 1.70
CA LEU A 618 -16.14 21.99 0.92
C LEU A 618 -15.24 22.84 1.82
N ARG A 619 -15.80 23.50 2.84
CA ARG A 619 -15.01 24.31 3.77
C ARG A 619 -13.96 23.46 4.48
N VAL A 620 -14.33 22.31 5.03
CA VAL A 620 -13.41 21.46 5.79
C VAL A 620 -12.37 20.82 4.87
N ILE A 621 -12.75 20.26 3.73
CA ILE A 621 -11.83 19.57 2.83
C ILE A 621 -10.88 20.57 2.14
N LEU A 622 -11.37 21.71 1.65
CA LEU A 622 -10.53 22.70 0.98
C LEU A 622 -9.60 23.43 1.96
N LEU A 623 -10.08 23.80 3.15
CA LEU A 623 -9.29 24.59 4.10
C LEU A 623 -8.52 23.71 5.10
N ASN A 624 -9.21 22.84 5.83
CA ASN A 624 -8.58 22.07 6.92
C ASN A 624 -7.73 20.92 6.37
N TYR A 625 -8.18 20.26 5.29
CA TYR A 625 -7.42 19.24 4.59
C TYR A 625 -6.67 19.78 3.37
N MET A 626 -6.49 21.10 3.27
CA MET A 626 -5.64 21.77 2.29
C MET A 626 -5.94 21.43 0.81
N ALA A 627 -7.15 20.96 0.49
CA ALA A 627 -7.51 20.66 -0.89
C ALA A 627 -7.71 21.94 -1.75
N SER A 628 -7.62 23.13 -1.15
CA SER A 628 -7.55 24.41 -1.88
C SER A 628 -6.39 24.48 -2.88
N PHE A 629 -5.27 23.80 -2.61
CA PHE A 629 -4.17 23.67 -3.57
C PHE A 629 -4.63 23.00 -4.87
N HIS A 630 -5.43 21.93 -4.78
CA HIS A 630 -5.96 21.25 -5.96
C HIS A 630 -6.84 22.17 -6.81
N LEU A 631 -7.74 22.90 -6.16
CA LEU A 631 -8.61 23.87 -6.83
C LEU A 631 -7.78 24.96 -7.54
N ALA A 632 -6.80 25.54 -6.84
CA ALA A 632 -5.92 26.57 -7.39
C ALA A 632 -5.10 26.02 -8.56
N PHE A 633 -4.52 24.83 -8.41
CA PHE A 633 -3.74 24.17 -9.45
C PHE A 633 -4.56 23.95 -10.72
N VAL A 634 -5.76 23.37 -10.61
CA VAL A 634 -6.65 23.10 -11.75
C VAL A 634 -7.04 24.41 -12.42
N TYR A 635 -7.46 25.41 -11.65
CA TYR A 635 -7.86 26.71 -12.19
C TYR A 635 -6.71 27.40 -12.93
N VAL A 636 -5.54 27.54 -12.31
CA VAL A 636 -4.38 28.22 -12.91
C VAL A 636 -3.89 27.47 -14.16
N THR A 637 -3.91 26.13 -14.15
CA THR A 637 -3.53 25.32 -15.32
C THR A 637 -4.49 25.55 -16.48
N LEU A 638 -5.80 25.52 -16.25
CA LEU A 638 -6.80 25.77 -17.29
C LEU A 638 -6.71 27.20 -17.83
N VAL A 639 -6.53 28.20 -16.96
CA VAL A 639 -6.27 29.58 -17.38
C VAL A 639 -4.99 29.67 -18.22
N GLY A 640 -3.92 28.97 -17.82
CA GLY A 640 -2.67 28.87 -18.58
C GLY A 640 -2.88 28.30 -19.97
N VAL A 641 -3.66 27.23 -20.10
CA VAL A 641 -4.04 26.64 -21.40
C VAL A 641 -4.82 27.63 -22.26
N VAL A 642 -5.81 28.34 -21.69
CA VAL A 642 -6.61 29.33 -22.41
C VAL A 642 -5.75 30.50 -22.89
N ILE A 643 -4.90 31.06 -22.02
CA ILE A 643 -3.99 32.17 -22.37
C ILE A 643 -3.00 31.73 -23.45
N SER A 644 -2.41 30.54 -23.30
CA SER A 644 -1.48 29.99 -24.28
C SER A 644 -2.15 29.80 -25.65
N SER A 645 -3.38 29.26 -25.66
CA SER A 645 -4.17 29.09 -26.87
C SER A 645 -4.53 30.43 -27.51
N TYR A 646 -5.01 31.40 -26.72
CA TYR A 646 -5.33 32.75 -27.20
C TYR A 646 -4.13 33.43 -27.86
N ARG A 647 -2.92 33.30 -27.30
CA ARG A 647 -1.69 33.82 -27.91
C ARG A 647 -1.41 33.19 -29.27
N CYS A 648 -1.67 31.90 -29.43
CA CYS A 648 -1.52 31.24 -30.73
C CYS A 648 -2.47 31.79 -31.79
N PHE A 649 -3.73 32.06 -31.43
CA PHE A 649 -4.71 32.67 -32.34
C PHE A 649 -4.44 34.16 -32.60
N SER A 650 -3.91 34.91 -31.64
CA SER A 650 -3.67 36.35 -31.81
C SER A 650 -2.38 36.68 -32.57
N GLN A 651 -1.38 35.81 -32.50
CA GLN A 651 -0.08 36.02 -33.15
C GLN A 651 0.02 35.42 -34.55
N ASN A 652 -0.88 34.50 -34.92
CA ASN A 652 -0.84 33.79 -36.20
C ASN A 652 -2.19 33.90 -36.91
N SER A 653 -2.19 34.16 -38.21
CA SER A 653 -3.39 34.24 -39.04
C SER A 653 -3.61 33.01 -39.94
N GLY A 654 -2.55 32.25 -40.22
CA GLY A 654 -2.61 31.03 -41.02
C GLY A 654 -3.09 29.82 -40.22
N PHE A 655 -4.01 29.02 -40.80
CA PHE A 655 -4.50 27.79 -40.17
C PHE A 655 -3.36 26.86 -39.73
N ARG A 656 -2.37 26.64 -40.61
CA ARG A 656 -1.19 25.81 -40.33
C ARG A 656 -0.41 26.32 -39.11
N ASP A 657 -0.12 27.61 -39.08
CA ASP A 657 0.69 28.25 -38.04
C ASP A 657 -0.02 28.25 -36.68
N ILE A 658 -1.34 28.47 -36.68
CA ILE A 658 -2.18 28.36 -35.48
C ILE A 658 -2.10 26.93 -34.92
N ILE A 659 -2.32 25.91 -35.75
CA ILE A 659 -2.30 24.51 -35.30
C ILE A 659 -0.91 24.12 -34.78
N LEU A 660 0.17 24.48 -35.49
CA LEU A 660 1.55 24.21 -35.05
C LEU A 660 1.88 24.95 -33.75
N CYS A 661 1.40 26.19 -33.59
CA CYS A 661 1.53 26.93 -32.34
C CYS A 661 0.82 26.20 -31.20
N LEU A 662 -0.44 25.78 -31.39
CA LEU A 662 -1.21 25.07 -30.37
C LEU A 662 -0.50 23.77 -29.93
N ILE A 663 -0.06 22.94 -30.88
CA ILE A 663 0.66 21.68 -30.60
C ILE A 663 1.93 21.95 -29.79
N THR A 664 2.70 22.98 -30.14
CA THR A 664 4.02 23.23 -29.53
C THR A 664 3.96 24.02 -28.20
N HIS A 665 2.80 24.57 -27.83
CA HIS A 665 2.64 25.41 -26.63
C HIS A 665 1.69 24.86 -25.56
N ALA A 666 0.57 24.23 -25.94
CA ALA A 666 -0.42 23.76 -24.97
C ALA A 666 -0.91 22.33 -25.25
N PHE A 667 -0.98 21.97 -26.53
CA PHE A 667 -1.63 20.74 -27.01
C PHE A 667 -0.61 19.71 -27.50
N TRP A 668 0.56 19.67 -26.87
CA TRP A 668 1.52 18.61 -27.14
C TRP A 668 0.87 17.26 -26.81
N PRO A 669 0.93 16.25 -27.70
CA PRO A 669 0.38 14.93 -27.40
C PRO A 669 0.98 14.34 -26.11
N PRO A 670 0.18 13.66 -25.25
CA PRO A 670 -1.23 13.31 -25.40
C PRO A 670 -2.20 14.26 -24.69
N LEU A 671 -1.93 15.57 -24.64
CA LEU A 671 -2.71 16.54 -23.86
C LEU A 671 -2.63 16.27 -22.34
N THR A 672 -1.40 16.07 -21.84
CA THR A 672 -1.13 15.67 -20.45
C THR A 672 -1.85 16.52 -19.40
N PHE A 673 -2.08 17.81 -19.65
CA PHE A 673 -2.79 18.69 -18.73
C PHE A 673 -4.21 18.22 -18.42
N LEU A 674 -4.91 17.55 -19.35
CA LEU A 674 -6.26 17.02 -19.11
C LEU A 674 -6.21 16.01 -17.96
N PHE A 675 -5.34 15.00 -18.07
CA PHE A 675 -5.20 13.94 -17.06
C PHE A 675 -4.75 14.47 -15.71
N ILE A 676 -3.86 15.45 -15.69
CA ILE A 676 -3.38 16.03 -14.45
C ILE A 676 -4.49 16.87 -13.79
N CYS A 677 -5.20 17.69 -14.56
CA CYS A 677 -6.32 18.48 -14.04
C CYS A 677 -7.44 17.59 -13.50
N THR A 678 -7.85 16.55 -14.23
CA THR A 678 -8.91 15.64 -13.79
C THR A 678 -8.48 14.79 -12.59
N SER A 679 -7.22 14.38 -12.51
CA SER A 679 -6.68 13.68 -11.33
C SER A 679 -6.69 14.58 -10.10
N LEU A 680 -6.16 15.80 -10.23
CA LEU A 680 -6.10 16.79 -9.15
C LEU A 680 -7.50 17.30 -8.76
N TRP A 681 -8.52 17.16 -9.63
CA TRP A 681 -9.89 17.49 -9.29
C TRP A 681 -10.56 16.49 -8.34
N THR A 682 -9.99 15.29 -8.16
CA THR A 682 -10.58 14.21 -7.35
C THR A 682 -11.01 14.67 -5.94
N PRO A 683 -10.15 15.33 -5.14
CA PRO A 683 -10.54 15.79 -3.79
C PRO A 683 -11.69 16.81 -3.80
N VAL A 684 -11.75 17.67 -4.82
CA VAL A 684 -12.81 18.67 -4.97
C VAL A 684 -14.13 17.98 -5.34
N SER A 685 -14.10 17.07 -6.31
CA SER A 685 -15.28 16.28 -6.70
C SER A 685 -15.84 15.46 -5.53
N TYR A 686 -14.97 14.85 -4.75
CA TYR A 686 -15.33 14.07 -3.57
C TYR A 686 -15.92 14.94 -2.46
N ALA A 687 -15.44 16.19 -2.29
CA ALA A 687 -16.04 17.13 -1.33
C ALA A 687 -17.47 17.56 -1.74
N ILE A 688 -17.70 17.71 -3.05
CA ILE A 688 -19.00 18.08 -3.63
C ILE A 688 -19.99 16.93 -3.45
N ASP A 689 -19.65 15.75 -3.94
CA ASP A 689 -20.53 14.58 -3.97
C ASP A 689 -19.77 13.30 -3.57
N PRO A 690 -19.57 13.06 -2.27
CA PRO A 690 -18.97 11.81 -1.79
C PRO A 690 -19.91 10.63 -2.04
N PRO A 691 -19.38 9.42 -2.28
CA PRO A 691 -20.21 8.23 -2.47
C PRO A 691 -20.97 7.91 -1.19
N LYS A 692 -22.22 7.46 -1.32
CA LYS A 692 -23.02 6.97 -0.19
C LYS A 692 -22.81 5.46 -0.02
N MET A 693 -22.73 5.01 1.22
CA MET A 693 -22.62 3.60 1.58
C MET A 693 -23.82 3.17 2.43
N PRO A 694 -24.25 1.90 2.34
CA PRO A 694 -25.17 1.33 3.31
C PRO A 694 -24.49 1.20 4.67
N GLU A 695 -25.29 0.96 5.72
CA GLU A 695 -24.77 0.69 7.05
C GLU A 695 -23.91 -0.59 7.05
N ARG A 696 -22.94 -0.68 7.97
CA ARG A 696 -21.99 -1.80 8.04
C ARG A 696 -22.68 -3.16 8.10
N GLU A 697 -23.76 -3.28 8.87
CA GLU A 697 -24.50 -4.54 9.03
C GLU A 697 -25.15 -5.03 7.73
N GLU A 698 -25.52 -4.12 6.82
CA GLU A 698 -26.06 -4.51 5.51
C GLU A 698 -24.99 -5.08 4.56
N LEU A 699 -23.71 -4.86 4.87
CA LEU A 699 -22.57 -5.41 4.13
C LEU A 699 -22.18 -6.81 4.61
N LEU A 700 -22.78 -7.28 5.70
CA LEU A 700 -22.46 -8.52 6.40
C LEU A 700 -23.63 -9.51 6.32
N THR A 701 -23.31 -10.79 6.41
CA THR A 701 -24.26 -11.88 6.59
C THR A 701 -23.85 -12.61 7.86
N ARG A 702 -24.75 -12.64 8.85
CA ARG A 702 -24.50 -13.27 10.14
C ARG A 702 -24.99 -14.70 10.13
N ASP A 703 -24.17 -15.62 10.60
CA ASP A 703 -24.62 -16.97 10.92
C ASP A 703 -25.57 -16.88 12.15
N PRO A 704 -26.81 -17.38 12.05
CA PRO A 704 -27.79 -17.24 13.12
C PRO A 704 -27.48 -18.07 14.37
N LYS A 705 -26.58 -19.06 14.28
CA LYS A 705 -26.17 -19.93 15.40
C LYS A 705 -24.89 -19.42 16.05
N THR A 706 -23.88 -19.10 15.26
CA THR A 706 -22.56 -18.70 15.80
C THR A 706 -22.43 -17.19 15.98
N GLY A 707 -23.30 -16.40 15.33
CA GLY A 707 -23.24 -14.93 15.34
C GLY A 707 -22.08 -14.37 14.52
N VAL A 708 -21.29 -15.22 13.85
CA VAL A 708 -20.14 -14.84 13.03
C VAL A 708 -20.64 -14.03 11.84
N ALA A 709 -20.06 -12.86 11.64
CA ALA A 709 -20.33 -12.02 10.49
C ALA A 709 -19.39 -12.36 9.34
N HIS A 710 -19.93 -12.61 8.16
CA HIS A 710 -19.15 -12.72 6.93
C HIS A 710 -19.53 -11.62 5.96
N PRO A 711 -18.57 -10.92 5.34
CA PRO A 711 -18.88 -9.98 4.27
C PRO A 711 -19.62 -10.67 3.13
N THR A 712 -20.70 -10.02 2.66
CA THR A 712 -21.49 -10.54 1.55
C THR A 712 -20.64 -10.68 0.27
N LYS A 713 -21.01 -11.60 -0.62
CA LYS A 713 -20.34 -11.74 -1.93
C LYS A 713 -20.34 -10.44 -2.75
N LYS A 714 -21.34 -9.58 -2.54
CA LYS A 714 -21.46 -8.28 -3.20
C LYS A 714 -20.50 -7.25 -2.61
N SER A 715 -20.41 -7.16 -1.27
CA SER A 715 -19.56 -6.19 -0.57
C SER A 715 -18.06 -6.49 -0.75
N LYS A 716 -17.69 -7.76 -0.96
CA LYS A 716 -16.32 -8.17 -1.33
C LYS A 716 -15.86 -7.69 -2.72
N LYS A 717 -16.74 -7.12 -3.55
CA LYS A 717 -16.43 -6.65 -4.91
C LYS A 717 -16.60 -5.15 -5.03
N ILE A 718 -15.72 -4.51 -5.80
CA ILE A 718 -15.85 -3.08 -6.13
C ILE A 718 -16.82 -2.92 -7.28
N ALA A 719 -17.91 -2.20 -7.05
CA ALA A 719 -18.88 -1.88 -8.10
C ALA A 719 -18.36 -0.80 -9.05
N PHE A 720 -18.69 -0.90 -10.34
CA PHE A 720 -18.45 0.14 -11.33
C PHE A 720 -19.47 1.28 -11.21
N GLY A 721 -19.04 2.51 -11.51
CA GLY A 721 -19.93 3.67 -11.58
C GLY A 721 -19.49 4.66 -12.67
N GLY A 722 -20.27 5.74 -12.82
CA GLY A 722 -20.13 6.68 -13.95
C GLY A 722 -18.77 7.38 -14.06
N GLN A 723 -18.01 7.47 -12.96
CA GLN A 723 -16.66 8.04 -12.96
C GLN A 723 -15.70 7.25 -13.87
N ALA A 724 -15.83 5.92 -13.92
CA ALA A 724 -15.01 5.09 -14.80
C ALA A 724 -15.26 5.43 -16.28
N ALA A 725 -16.52 5.60 -16.68
CA ALA A 725 -16.88 5.98 -18.04
C ALA A 725 -16.33 7.36 -18.42
N TRP A 726 -16.33 8.32 -17.49
CA TRP A 726 -15.71 9.63 -17.71
C TRP A 726 -14.19 9.53 -17.94
N PHE A 727 -13.50 8.71 -17.15
CA PHE A 727 -12.06 8.50 -17.33
C PHE A 727 -11.74 7.80 -18.65
N GLU A 728 -12.56 6.85 -19.11
CA GLU A 728 -12.41 6.24 -20.43
C GLU A 728 -12.62 7.23 -21.56
N LEU A 729 -13.62 8.10 -21.45
CA LEU A 729 -13.86 9.15 -22.44
C LEU A 729 -12.63 10.05 -22.56
N GLU A 730 -12.08 10.49 -21.44
CA GLU A 730 -10.88 11.34 -21.42
C GLU A 730 -9.67 10.62 -22.04
N TYR A 731 -9.42 9.36 -21.66
CA TYR A 731 -8.35 8.53 -22.22
C TYR A 731 -8.50 8.36 -23.73
N THR A 732 -9.73 8.12 -24.20
CA THR A 732 -10.05 7.95 -25.61
C THR A 732 -9.82 9.25 -26.38
N VAL A 733 -10.32 10.39 -25.88
CA VAL A 733 -10.16 11.70 -26.51
C VAL A 733 -8.69 12.05 -26.67
N ALA A 734 -7.88 11.88 -25.62
CA ALA A 734 -6.45 12.19 -25.70
C ALA A 734 -5.70 11.24 -26.64
N THR A 735 -6.10 9.96 -26.70
CA THR A 735 -5.53 8.98 -27.64
C THR A 735 -5.86 9.35 -29.09
N VAL A 736 -7.12 9.70 -29.37
CA VAL A 736 -7.55 10.18 -30.69
C VAL A 736 -6.81 11.46 -31.07
N ALA A 737 -6.70 12.43 -30.15
CA ALA A 737 -5.94 13.66 -30.41
C ALA A 737 -4.46 13.36 -30.76
N THR A 738 -3.85 12.38 -30.08
CA THR A 738 -2.46 11.95 -30.35
C THR A 738 -2.33 11.33 -31.75
N ILE A 739 -3.28 10.48 -32.14
CA ILE A 739 -3.35 9.89 -33.49
C ILE A 739 -3.53 10.98 -34.55
N LEU A 740 -4.42 11.95 -34.32
CA LEU A 740 -4.66 13.03 -35.27
C LEU A 740 -3.44 13.93 -35.47
N VAL A 741 -2.72 14.26 -34.39
CA VAL A 741 -1.46 15.02 -34.49
C VAL A 741 -0.38 14.23 -35.24
N PHE A 742 -0.31 12.92 -34.99
CA PHE A 742 0.59 12.03 -35.75
C PHE A 742 0.26 12.01 -37.23
N ILE A 743 -1.01 11.84 -37.62
CA ILE A 743 -1.45 11.86 -39.03
C ILE A 743 -1.17 13.23 -39.66
N TYR A 744 -1.48 14.32 -38.96
CA TYR A 744 -1.27 15.67 -39.45
C TYR A 744 0.21 15.97 -39.74
N SER A 745 1.15 15.36 -38.99
CA SER A 745 2.59 15.52 -39.21
C SER A 745 3.12 15.05 -40.58
N PHE A 746 2.34 14.27 -41.33
CA PHE A 746 2.68 13.88 -42.70
C PHE A 746 2.25 14.93 -43.74
N MET A 747 1.40 15.89 -43.36
CA MET A 747 0.81 16.87 -44.26
C MET A 747 1.56 18.20 -44.29
N PHE A 748 2.42 18.47 -43.31
CA PHE A 748 3.18 19.71 -43.20
C PHE A 748 4.65 19.44 -43.11
#